data_AF-A0A9X3K4F4-F1
#
_entry.id   AF-A0A9X3K4F4-F1
#
_cell.length_a   1.000
_cell.length_b   1.000
_cell.length_c   1.000
_cell.angle_alpha   90.00
_cell.angle_beta   90.00
_cell.angle_gamma   90.00
#
_symmetry.space_group_name_H-M   'P 1'
#
loop_
_entity.id
_entity.type
_entity.pdbx_description
1 polymer ?
#
loop_
_entity_poly.entity_id
_entity_poly.type
_entity_poly.pdbx_seq_one_letter_code
_entity_poly.pdbx_strand_id
1 'polypeptide(L)'
;MDYDFSSLSHSDFEDLARDLIGRELGVRFEAFPEGPDDGMDGRHAAADGNIILQAKHYIGSGASKLNSKMKSERTSIDALQPARYVLATSAPLTPKNKATLVATIGPALQSTGDIFGPSDLNALLRKYPDIETAHQKLWGQNTAVLKTIVTAAVADALPKPAPIPPALANLLPVPGDADSSAEPPARDTLFLLKSSPADDEFALWLAPKLEAEGYQVFADILTLQPGDRWRREINCAIEHRAAKVLLVCRNATADDQAIQDDLDIALDVAKAIGDTRFIIQLKLEQGRKMKGLGDAIAVDFVRGWGEGLSTLSEALKRQKAPRRTEGAVIDPNWELFRRRGAIPLKNEPERLTSNWLRVVEAPDAIHFYEATGVIDADRLKRAAATHAYPIAVQGRGLLSFADQDEIDDGFASVGRFKLKRSIPLKTFVENGDDKLRLEKQPAQNIINVMLKRAWYEFCKERGLLEYQYSGGVGFHASPDLAATGQRIPWGKQGARRSSMLRNVAKGHIWQFGVTALPAFWPFWHFKLKSRVLFAGDNGTPAGLEIEDAKKLHRLRRTICKGWRNKQWYGRMLAFLELISGESAYIRLRLSATADAVLEAAPILFSSPVSTDLPDALDADEEETDISTLGRPEADEEEVAA
;
A
#
# COMPACT_ATOMS: atom_id res chain seq x y z
N MET A 1 17.84 7.29 40.38
CA MET A 1 18.74 8.30 39.79
C MET A 1 18.37 9.64 40.40
N ASP A 2 19.31 10.57 40.58
CA ASP A 2 19.03 11.87 41.20
C ASP A 2 19.22 12.98 40.18
N TYR A 3 18.17 13.78 39.97
CA TYR A 3 18.10 14.91 39.06
C TYR A 3 18.34 16.21 39.82
N ASP A 4 19.09 17.13 39.23
CA ASP A 4 19.23 18.50 39.73
C ASP A 4 18.12 19.42 39.22
N PHE A 5 17.31 18.99 38.23
CA PHE A 5 16.24 19.75 37.57
C PHE A 5 16.72 20.95 36.74
N SER A 6 18.03 21.08 36.48
CA SER A 6 18.61 22.18 35.71
C SER A 6 18.16 22.23 34.25
N SER A 7 17.73 21.09 33.71
CA SER A 7 17.24 20.96 32.33
C SER A 7 15.80 21.45 32.12
N LEU A 8 15.08 21.75 33.19
CA LEU A 8 13.67 22.16 33.12
C LEU A 8 13.54 23.68 33.04
N SER A 9 12.57 24.17 32.26
CA SER A 9 12.11 25.56 32.39
C SER A 9 11.25 25.74 33.64
N HIS A 10 10.84 26.97 33.96
CA HIS A 10 9.96 27.22 35.12
C HIS A 10 8.62 26.50 34.96
N SER A 11 8.00 26.58 33.78
CA SER A 11 6.74 25.89 33.46
C SER A 11 6.90 24.37 33.42
N ASP A 12 8.00 23.85 32.87
CA ASP A 12 8.24 22.39 32.88
C ASP A 12 8.41 21.85 34.32
N PHE A 13 9.04 22.63 35.22
CA PHE A 13 9.17 22.27 36.63
C PHE A 13 7.83 22.32 37.36
N GLU A 14 6.97 23.30 37.03
CA GLU A 14 5.61 23.38 37.56
C GLU A 14 4.77 22.16 37.16
N ASP A 15 4.84 21.76 35.89
CA ASP A 15 4.15 20.57 35.39
C ASP A 15 4.62 19.30 36.10
N LEU A 16 5.94 19.14 36.25
CA LEU A 16 6.50 18.01 36.97
C LEU A 16 6.08 17.97 38.44
N ALA A 17 6.15 19.11 39.14
CA ALA A 17 5.75 19.21 40.55
C ALA A 17 4.26 18.90 40.73
N ARG A 18 3.42 19.35 39.80
CA ARG A 18 1.97 19.12 39.79
C ARG A 18 1.64 17.63 39.71
N ASP A 19 2.28 16.92 38.79
CA ASP A 19 2.03 15.49 38.58
C ASP A 19 2.53 14.66 39.76
N LEU A 20 3.76 14.93 40.25
CA LEU A 20 4.35 14.20 41.37
C LEU A 20 3.58 14.39 42.67
N ILE A 21 3.28 15.65 43.04
CA ILE A 21 2.63 15.97 44.31
C ILE A 21 1.13 15.66 44.23
N GLY A 22 0.50 15.85 43.08
CA GLY A 22 -0.87 15.42 42.83
C GLY A 22 -1.04 13.92 43.03
N ARG A 23 -0.10 13.13 42.49
CA ARG A 23 -0.11 11.67 42.65
C ARG A 23 0.12 11.26 44.11
N GLU A 24 1.03 11.91 44.82
CA GLU A 24 1.33 11.58 46.22
C GLU A 24 0.17 11.93 47.18
N LEU A 25 -0.50 13.06 46.94
CA LEU A 25 -1.63 13.50 47.76
C LEU A 25 -2.96 12.89 47.31
N GLY A 26 -2.99 12.16 46.19
CA GLY A 26 -4.22 11.59 45.62
C GLY A 26 -5.19 12.63 45.10
N VAL A 27 -4.72 13.83 44.75
CA VAL A 27 -5.54 14.96 44.28
C VAL A 27 -5.11 15.39 42.89
N ARG A 28 -6.06 15.88 42.09
CA ARG A 28 -5.78 16.43 40.76
C ARG A 28 -5.67 17.95 40.84
N PHE A 29 -4.48 18.49 40.60
CA PHE A 29 -4.27 19.92 40.45
C PHE A 29 -4.60 20.36 39.02
N GLU A 30 -5.27 21.50 38.86
CA GLU A 30 -5.58 22.10 37.55
C GLU A 30 -4.46 23.07 37.12
N ALA A 31 -4.15 23.11 35.82
CA ALA A 31 -3.18 24.03 35.23
C ALA A 31 -3.89 25.24 34.59
N PHE A 32 -3.38 26.45 34.80
CA PHE A 32 -3.87 27.66 34.13
C PHE A 32 -2.88 28.11 33.03
N PRO A 33 -3.36 28.70 31.91
CA PRO A 33 -2.50 29.16 30.82
C PRO A 33 -1.66 30.40 31.22
N GLU A 34 -0.45 30.51 30.66
CA GLU A 34 0.47 31.66 30.86
C GLU A 34 -0.20 32.97 30.41
N GLY A 35 -0.34 33.92 31.34
CA GLY A 35 -0.86 35.27 31.12
C GLY A 35 -0.13 36.32 31.96
N PRO A 36 -0.15 37.60 31.57
CA PRO A 36 0.57 38.66 32.24
C PRO A 36 -0.12 39.05 33.56
N ASP A 37 0.65 39.04 34.65
CA ASP A 37 0.32 39.51 36.00
C ASP A 37 -0.78 38.76 36.79
N ASP A 38 -0.38 37.80 37.64
CA ASP A 38 -0.42 37.92 39.12
C ASP A 38 0.17 36.63 39.74
N GLY A 39 1.32 36.73 40.41
CA GLY A 39 2.19 35.60 40.80
C GLY A 39 1.53 34.50 41.64
N MET A 40 0.97 33.50 40.98
CA MET A 40 0.29 32.33 41.55
C MET A 40 0.31 31.16 40.54
N ASP A 41 1.25 30.24 40.72
CA ASP A 41 1.62 29.23 39.71
C ASP A 41 0.76 27.93 39.79
N GLY A 42 -0.41 28.00 40.42
CA GLY A 42 -1.38 26.89 40.52
C GLY A 42 -2.40 27.08 41.65
N ARG A 43 -3.70 26.89 41.37
CA ARG A 43 -4.78 26.83 42.38
C ARG A 43 -5.65 25.62 42.12
N HIS A 44 -5.89 24.79 43.14
CA HIS A 44 -7.02 23.85 43.11
C HIS A 44 -8.20 24.52 43.81
N ALA A 45 -9.32 24.62 43.10
CA ALA A 45 -10.60 25.01 43.69
C ALA A 45 -11.67 24.02 43.22
N ALA A 46 -11.76 22.85 43.88
CA ALA A 46 -12.94 22.01 43.74
C ALA A 46 -13.35 21.35 45.07
N ALA A 47 -14.50 21.82 45.55
CA ALA A 47 -15.53 21.18 46.36
C ALA A 47 -15.25 20.61 47.77
N ASP A 48 -14.04 20.16 48.16
CA ASP A 48 -13.87 19.52 49.50
C ASP A 48 -12.57 19.87 50.27
N GLY A 49 -11.85 20.91 49.86
CA GLY A 49 -10.69 21.41 50.61
C GLY A 49 -9.74 22.24 49.76
N ASN A 50 -9.55 23.50 50.12
CA ASN A 50 -8.83 24.52 49.34
C ASN A 50 -7.29 24.30 49.44
N ILE A 51 -6.73 23.26 48.79
CA ILE A 51 -5.27 23.00 48.77
C ILE A 51 -4.62 23.77 47.63
N ILE A 52 -3.65 24.63 47.94
CA ILE A 52 -2.89 25.40 46.93
C ILE A 52 -1.49 24.83 46.81
N LEU A 53 -1.08 24.48 45.58
CA LEU A 53 0.27 24.06 45.25
C LEU A 53 0.95 25.18 44.45
N GLN A 54 2.08 25.66 44.95
CA GLN A 54 2.93 26.58 44.22
C GLN A 54 4.29 25.91 43.96
N ALA A 55 4.72 25.90 42.70
CA ALA A 55 6.01 25.37 42.30
C ALA A 55 6.94 26.52 41.88
N LYS A 56 8.13 26.57 42.50
CA LYS A 56 9.11 27.64 42.29
C LYS A 56 10.45 27.06 41.86
N HIS A 57 10.77 27.24 40.59
CA HIS A 57 12.03 26.79 40.00
C HIS A 57 13.18 27.78 40.31
N TYR A 58 13.96 27.53 41.36
CA TYR A 58 15.02 28.45 41.86
C TYR A 58 16.40 27.77 41.93
N ILE A 59 16.69 26.94 40.92
CA ILE A 59 18.00 26.31 40.77
C ILE A 59 19.11 27.38 40.66
N GLY A 60 20.22 27.20 41.41
CA GLY A 60 21.36 28.12 41.42
C GLY A 60 21.14 29.48 42.11
N SER A 61 19.89 29.89 42.38
CA SER A 61 19.55 31.18 43.00
C SER A 61 19.54 31.17 44.53
N GLY A 62 19.45 29.98 45.14
CA GLY A 62 19.61 29.75 46.58
C GLY A 62 18.39 30.12 47.44
N ALA A 63 18.32 29.54 48.65
CA ALA A 63 17.18 29.67 49.55
C ALA A 63 16.88 31.10 50.05
N SER A 64 17.85 32.02 49.99
CA SER A 64 17.67 33.42 50.38
C SER A 64 16.77 34.20 49.40
N LYS A 65 16.98 34.01 48.08
CA LYS A 65 16.15 34.63 47.05
C LYS A 65 14.72 34.06 47.05
N LEU A 66 14.58 32.75 47.25
CA LEU A 66 13.28 32.09 47.42
C LEU A 66 12.53 32.69 48.62
N ASN A 67 13.17 32.81 49.78
CA ASN A 67 12.56 33.44 50.97
C ASN A 67 12.10 34.89 50.70
N SER A 68 12.91 35.69 50.01
CA SER A 68 12.55 37.08 49.67
C SER A 68 11.32 37.13 48.77
N LYS A 69 11.23 36.24 47.76
CA LYS A 69 10.07 36.15 46.88
C LYS A 69 8.82 35.68 47.63
N MET A 70 8.93 34.65 48.46
CA MET A 70 7.81 34.17 49.27
C MET A 70 7.32 35.25 50.25
N LYS A 71 8.21 36.13 50.73
CA LYS A 71 7.83 37.26 51.58
C LYS A 71 6.98 38.29 50.82
N SER A 72 7.26 38.56 49.54
CA SER A 72 6.44 39.47 48.73
C SER A 72 5.13 38.84 48.27
N GLU A 73 5.08 37.52 48.11
CA GLU A 73 3.86 36.77 47.76
C GLU A 73 2.94 36.50 48.96
N ARG A 74 3.42 36.75 50.20
CA ARG A 74 2.67 36.46 51.43
C ARG A 74 1.28 37.09 51.46
N THR A 75 1.17 38.35 51.07
CA THR A 75 -0.11 39.07 51.03
C THR A 75 -1.11 38.41 50.08
N SER A 76 -0.63 37.90 48.94
CA SER A 76 -1.45 37.18 47.96
C SER A 76 -1.86 35.80 48.49
N ILE A 77 -0.97 35.10 49.19
CA ILE A 77 -1.27 33.80 49.83
C ILE A 77 -2.36 33.95 50.88
N ASP A 78 -2.27 34.96 51.75
CA ASP A 78 -3.25 35.21 52.81
C ASP A 78 -4.64 35.56 52.22
N ALA A 79 -4.68 36.30 51.09
CA ALA A 79 -5.93 36.66 50.42
C ALA A 79 -6.71 35.46 49.87
N LEU A 80 -6.04 34.34 49.59
CA LEU A 80 -6.66 33.14 49.00
C LEU A 80 -7.33 32.22 50.02
N GLN A 81 -7.01 32.40 51.30
CA GLN A 81 -7.48 31.57 52.41
C GLN A 81 -7.42 30.05 52.11
N PRO A 82 -6.24 29.50 51.77
CA PRO A 82 -6.09 28.07 51.54
C PRO A 82 -6.31 27.28 52.82
N ALA A 83 -6.95 26.12 52.71
CA ALA A 83 -7.05 25.13 53.78
C ALA A 83 -5.68 24.47 54.05
N ARG A 84 -4.87 24.29 52.99
CA ARG A 84 -3.49 23.80 53.07
C ARG A 84 -2.66 24.39 51.93
N TYR A 85 -1.45 24.84 52.23
CA TYR A 85 -0.52 25.38 51.24
C TYR A 85 0.70 24.46 51.09
N VAL A 86 1.02 24.10 49.86
CA VAL A 86 2.14 23.24 49.50
C VAL A 86 3.11 24.00 48.60
N LEU A 87 4.40 23.97 48.95
CA LEU A 87 5.47 24.59 48.16
C LEU A 87 6.38 23.51 47.59
N ALA A 88 6.54 23.49 46.27
CA ALA A 88 7.56 22.70 45.59
C ALA A 88 8.70 23.61 45.12
N THR A 89 9.96 23.23 45.33
CA THR A 89 11.09 24.01 44.83
C THR A 89 12.29 23.18 44.43
N SER A 90 13.00 23.63 43.39
CA SER A 90 14.31 23.08 43.00
C SER A 90 15.48 23.66 43.79
N ALA A 91 15.25 24.63 44.69
CA ALA A 91 16.29 25.17 45.55
C ALA A 91 16.67 24.16 46.67
N PRO A 92 17.95 23.86 46.91
CA PRO A 92 18.36 23.03 48.04
C PRO A 92 17.98 23.69 49.38
N LEU A 93 17.26 22.95 50.24
CA LEU A 93 16.77 23.45 51.52
C LEU A 93 17.43 22.73 52.70
N THR A 94 17.99 23.50 53.64
CA THR A 94 18.42 22.99 54.94
C THR A 94 17.25 23.05 55.95
N PRO A 95 17.28 22.30 57.07
CA PRO A 95 16.24 22.37 58.10
C PRO A 95 16.01 23.80 58.62
N LYS A 96 17.08 24.58 58.77
CA LYS A 96 17.02 26.01 59.16
C LYS A 96 16.29 26.85 58.11
N ASN A 97 16.53 26.61 56.82
CA ASN A 97 15.86 27.32 55.73
C ASN A 97 14.38 26.94 55.60
N LYS A 98 14.04 25.66 55.81
CA LYS A 98 12.63 25.22 55.86
C LYS A 98 11.89 25.95 57.00
N ALA A 99 12.47 26.03 58.20
CA ALA A 99 11.87 26.76 59.32
C ALA A 99 11.64 28.26 59.02
N THR A 100 12.59 28.92 58.35
CA THR A 100 12.43 30.32 57.90
C THR A 100 11.32 30.49 56.87
N LEU A 101 11.17 29.54 55.93
CA LEU A 101 10.09 29.56 54.94
C LEU A 101 8.71 29.38 55.61
N VAL A 102 8.59 28.47 56.58
CA VAL A 102 7.34 28.30 57.36
C VAL A 102 6.95 29.61 58.04
N ALA A 103 7.89 30.29 58.70
CA ALA A 103 7.63 31.58 59.34
C ALA A 103 7.23 32.68 58.34
N THR A 104 7.79 32.64 57.13
CA THR A 104 7.54 33.64 56.08
C THR A 104 6.18 33.44 55.41
N ILE A 105 5.83 32.19 55.07
CA ILE A 105 4.59 31.82 54.36
C ILE A 105 3.38 31.81 55.30
N GLY A 106 3.57 31.46 56.59
CA GLY A 106 2.54 31.60 57.62
C GLY A 106 1.64 30.40 57.86
N PRO A 107 0.49 30.61 58.53
CA PRO A 107 -0.31 29.52 59.11
C PRO A 107 -1.01 28.64 58.06
N ALA A 108 -1.03 29.06 56.79
CA ALA A 108 -1.50 28.27 55.66
C ALA A 108 -0.66 27.00 55.42
N LEU A 109 0.60 27.00 55.86
CA LEU A 109 1.52 25.88 55.75
C LEU A 109 1.45 25.08 57.07
N GLN A 110 0.80 23.92 57.02
CA GLN A 110 0.42 23.17 58.23
C GLN A 110 1.62 22.45 58.87
N SER A 111 2.57 21.99 58.07
CA SER A 111 3.78 21.33 58.55
C SER A 111 4.98 21.55 57.64
N THR A 112 6.21 21.34 58.14
CA THR A 112 7.42 21.33 57.30
C THR A 112 7.40 20.26 56.20
N GLY A 113 6.49 19.28 56.28
CA GLY A 113 6.24 18.28 55.24
C GLY A 113 5.49 18.81 54.03
N ASP A 114 4.92 20.02 54.10
CA ASP A 114 4.29 20.70 52.97
C ASP A 114 5.29 21.44 52.06
N ILE A 115 6.60 21.32 52.36
CA ILE A 115 7.68 21.88 51.55
C ILE A 115 8.48 20.74 50.91
N PHE A 116 8.26 20.55 49.61
CA PHE A 116 8.96 19.58 48.78
C PHE A 116 10.21 20.21 48.17
N GLY A 117 11.38 19.78 48.66
CA GLY A 117 12.67 20.15 48.07
C GLY A 117 13.15 19.15 47.01
N PRO A 118 14.34 19.38 46.43
CA PRO A 118 14.90 18.52 45.39
C PRO A 118 15.03 17.05 45.79
N SER A 119 15.43 16.78 47.05
CA SER A 119 15.55 15.40 47.56
C SER A 119 14.19 14.71 47.68
N ASP A 120 13.15 15.47 48.07
CA ASP A 120 11.78 14.96 48.20
C ASP A 120 11.20 14.65 46.81
N LEU A 121 11.40 15.55 45.84
CA LEU A 121 10.96 15.34 44.44
C LEU A 121 11.68 14.17 43.77
N ASN A 122 12.99 13.99 44.01
CA ASN A 122 13.72 12.83 43.52
C ASN A 122 13.25 11.51 44.15
N ALA A 123 12.83 11.53 45.43
CA ALA A 123 12.22 10.36 46.04
C ALA A 123 10.88 10.00 45.39
N LEU A 124 10.07 11.00 45.03
CA LEU A 124 8.80 10.80 44.31
C LEU A 124 9.04 10.27 42.88
N LEU A 125 10.05 10.74 42.16
CA LEU A 125 10.43 10.19 40.84
C LEU A 125 10.78 8.71 40.92
N ARG A 126 11.55 8.29 41.94
CA ARG A 126 11.86 6.87 42.16
C ARG A 126 10.62 6.03 42.48
N LYS A 127 9.59 6.64 43.08
CA LYS A 127 8.31 5.98 43.43
C LYS A 127 7.36 5.90 42.23
N TYR A 128 7.43 6.86 41.30
CA TYR A 128 6.54 7.00 40.14
C TYR A 128 7.35 7.08 38.82
N PRO A 129 7.92 5.96 38.36
CA PRO A 129 8.76 5.92 37.16
C PRO A 129 8.00 6.23 35.86
N ASP A 130 6.68 6.04 35.83
CA ASP A 130 5.81 6.43 34.74
C ASP A 130 5.79 7.95 34.53
N ILE A 131 5.76 8.73 35.61
CA ILE A 131 5.85 10.20 35.56
C ILE A 131 7.23 10.62 35.05
N GLU A 132 8.31 9.96 35.50
CA GLU A 132 9.66 10.20 34.98
C GLU A 132 9.71 10.02 33.46
N THR A 133 9.10 8.95 32.92
CA THR A 133 9.05 8.72 31.46
C THR A 133 8.21 9.73 30.69
N ALA A 134 7.11 10.23 31.27
CA ALA A 134 6.23 11.19 30.61
C ALA A 134 6.89 12.58 30.43
N HIS A 135 7.76 12.97 31.34
CA HIS A 135 8.43 14.27 31.34
C HIS A 135 9.73 14.25 30.52
N GLN A 136 9.62 14.22 29.18
CA GLN A 136 10.75 14.03 28.25
C GLN A 136 11.94 14.99 28.45
N LYS A 137 11.66 16.24 28.83
CA LYS A 137 12.69 17.27 29.06
C LYS A 137 13.54 17.03 30.32
N LEU A 138 13.08 16.15 31.23
CA LEU A 138 13.82 15.75 32.43
C LEU A 138 15.00 14.82 32.09
N TRP A 139 14.82 13.92 31.12
CA TRP A 139 15.81 12.91 30.76
C TRP A 139 16.34 13.04 29.32
N GLY A 140 15.86 14.00 28.53
CA GLY A 140 16.26 14.18 27.13
C GLY A 140 17.77 14.41 26.91
N GLN A 141 18.49 14.87 27.94
CA GLN A 141 19.96 15.00 27.91
C GLN A 141 20.69 13.85 28.64
N ASN A 142 19.96 12.90 29.21
CA ASN A 142 20.50 11.80 29.99
C ASN A 142 20.54 10.51 29.16
N THR A 143 21.72 10.22 28.61
CA THR A 143 22.00 9.05 27.77
C THR A 143 21.65 7.73 28.44
N ALA A 144 21.66 7.62 29.77
CA ALA A 144 21.34 6.37 30.46
C ALA A 144 19.84 6.04 30.39
N VAL A 145 18.98 7.03 30.62
CA VAL A 145 17.51 6.85 30.53
C VAL A 145 17.09 6.71 29.07
N LEU A 146 17.69 7.52 28.18
CA LEU A 146 17.45 7.44 26.74
C LEU A 146 17.88 6.08 26.19
N LYS A 147 19.02 5.53 26.65
CA LYS A 147 19.42 4.16 26.32
C LYS A 147 18.43 3.13 26.85
N THR A 148 17.92 3.25 28.08
CA THR A 148 16.92 2.31 28.61
C THR A 148 15.61 2.35 27.82
N ILE A 149 15.10 3.54 27.51
CA ILE A 149 13.85 3.73 26.75
C ILE A 149 14.03 3.23 25.32
N VAL A 150 15.13 3.60 24.65
CA VAL A 150 15.45 3.10 23.29
C VAL A 150 15.68 1.60 23.31
N THR A 151 16.39 1.04 24.30
CA THR A 151 16.60 -0.41 24.41
C THR A 151 15.29 -1.15 24.64
N ALA A 152 14.39 -0.62 25.48
CA ALA A 152 13.07 -1.20 25.72
C ALA A 152 12.18 -1.10 24.48
N ALA A 153 12.10 0.06 23.83
CA ALA A 153 11.34 0.26 22.61
C ALA A 153 11.88 -0.60 21.44
N VAL A 154 13.21 -0.73 21.33
CA VAL A 154 13.86 -1.62 20.34
C VAL A 154 13.65 -3.09 20.70
N ALA A 155 13.63 -3.47 21.98
CA ALA A 155 13.35 -4.84 22.40
C ALA A 155 11.87 -5.22 22.21
N ASP A 156 10.94 -4.27 22.30
CA ASP A 156 9.52 -4.47 22.00
C ASP A 156 9.23 -4.44 20.49
N ALA A 157 9.99 -3.64 19.72
CA ALA A 157 9.84 -3.54 18.27
C ALA A 157 10.59 -4.64 17.48
N LEU A 158 11.67 -5.19 18.04
CA LEU A 158 12.34 -6.36 17.50
C LEU A 158 11.59 -7.62 17.97
N PRO A 159 11.29 -8.59 17.08
CA PRO A 159 10.91 -9.91 17.54
C PRO A 159 12.04 -10.43 18.42
N LYS A 160 11.70 -10.86 19.65
CA LYS A 160 12.66 -11.54 20.54
C LYS A 160 13.46 -12.51 19.69
N PRO A 161 14.81 -12.47 19.72
CA PRO A 161 15.60 -13.39 18.92
C PRO A 161 15.08 -14.78 19.23
N ALA A 162 14.59 -15.47 18.21
CA ALA A 162 14.13 -16.83 18.38
C ALA A 162 15.29 -17.56 19.08
N PRO A 163 15.05 -18.29 20.17
CA PRO A 163 16.07 -19.19 20.68
C PRO A 163 16.57 -19.99 19.48
N ILE A 164 17.89 -20.12 19.35
CA ILE A 164 18.54 -20.91 18.30
C ILE A 164 17.67 -22.13 18.06
N PRO A 165 17.17 -22.36 16.83
CA PRO A 165 16.29 -23.48 16.57
C PRO A 165 16.88 -24.72 17.25
N PRO A 166 16.14 -25.45 18.10
CA PRO A 166 16.65 -26.67 18.75
C PRO A 166 17.24 -27.67 17.76
N ALA A 167 16.92 -27.51 16.46
CA ALA A 167 17.56 -28.16 15.34
C ALA A 167 19.10 -27.97 15.31
N LEU A 168 19.64 -26.75 15.46
CA LEU A 168 21.07 -26.45 15.34
C LEU A 168 21.89 -26.86 16.58
N ALA A 169 21.35 -26.67 17.79
CA ALA A 169 22.01 -27.11 19.02
C ALA A 169 22.19 -28.64 19.10
N ASN A 170 21.35 -29.39 18.38
CA ASN A 170 21.37 -30.85 18.32
C ASN A 170 21.94 -31.40 17.00
N LEU A 171 22.44 -30.55 16.09
CA LEU A 171 23.05 -30.94 14.82
C LEU A 171 24.58 -30.96 14.87
N LEU A 172 25.19 -30.26 15.83
CA LEU A 172 26.63 -30.32 16.07
C LEU A 172 26.92 -31.28 17.23
N PRO A 173 27.86 -32.23 17.09
CA PRO A 173 28.38 -32.93 18.25
C PRO A 173 29.03 -31.90 19.18
N VAL A 174 28.71 -31.93 20.47
CA VAL A 174 29.49 -31.23 21.49
C VAL A 174 30.91 -31.77 21.39
N PRO A 175 31.93 -30.95 21.07
CA PRO A 175 33.30 -31.43 21.07
C PRO A 175 33.70 -31.64 22.53
N GLY A 176 33.53 -32.86 23.03
CA GLY A 176 33.81 -33.16 24.44
C GLY A 176 33.53 -34.59 24.92
N ASP A 177 32.51 -35.29 24.40
CA ASP A 177 32.17 -36.61 24.93
C ASP A 177 32.31 -37.70 23.86
N ALA A 178 33.49 -38.30 23.84
CA ALA A 178 33.70 -39.63 23.29
C ALA A 178 33.11 -40.67 24.25
N ASP A 179 31.78 -40.71 24.38
CA ASP A 179 31.08 -41.83 25.00
C ASP A 179 30.33 -42.58 23.91
N SER A 180 30.85 -43.75 23.55
CA SER A 180 30.37 -44.61 22.47
C SER A 180 29.06 -45.36 22.81
N SER A 181 28.15 -44.71 23.55
CA SER A 181 26.89 -45.30 24.00
C SER A 181 25.65 -44.43 23.77
N ALA A 182 25.78 -43.27 23.13
CA ALA A 182 24.63 -42.45 22.75
C ALA A 182 23.84 -43.13 21.61
N GLU A 183 22.56 -43.40 21.84
CA GLU A 183 21.64 -43.84 20.78
C GLU A 183 21.67 -42.85 19.60
N PRO A 184 21.65 -43.32 18.34
CA PRO A 184 21.66 -42.44 17.19
C PRO A 184 20.46 -41.48 17.25
N PRO A 185 20.64 -40.20 16.90
CA PRO A 185 19.58 -39.20 16.98
C PRO A 185 18.36 -39.64 16.16
N ALA A 186 17.16 -39.39 16.69
CA ALA A 186 15.93 -39.74 16.02
C ALA A 186 15.82 -39.00 14.67
N ARG A 187 15.53 -39.74 13.60
CA ARG A 187 15.20 -39.16 12.28
C ARG A 187 13.83 -38.49 12.36
N ASP A 188 13.81 -37.18 12.45
CA ASP A 188 12.64 -36.36 12.78
C ASP A 188 12.29 -35.29 11.72
N THR A 189 13.11 -35.17 10.67
CA THR A 189 13.09 -34.02 9.77
C THR A 189 12.72 -34.40 8.33
N LEU A 190 11.86 -33.62 7.68
CA LEU A 190 11.64 -33.66 6.23
C LEU A 190 12.72 -32.82 5.55
N PHE A 191 13.59 -33.46 4.79
CA PHE A 191 14.68 -32.78 4.10
C PHE A 191 14.22 -32.35 2.69
N LEU A 192 14.20 -31.05 2.41
CA LEU A 192 13.86 -30.54 1.09
C LEU A 192 15.13 -30.41 0.23
N LEU A 193 15.31 -31.37 -0.69
CA LEU A 193 16.42 -31.40 -1.62
C LEU A 193 16.02 -30.68 -2.91
N LYS A 194 16.68 -29.54 -3.20
CA LYS A 194 16.30 -28.61 -4.27
C LYS A 194 17.50 -27.86 -4.84
N SER A 195 17.39 -27.32 -6.06
CA SER A 195 18.45 -26.49 -6.65
C SER A 195 18.25 -25.01 -6.31
N SER A 196 19.28 -24.37 -5.75
CA SER A 196 19.25 -22.96 -5.35
C SER A 196 20.00 -22.09 -6.36
N PRO A 197 19.45 -20.95 -6.79
CA PRO A 197 18.21 -20.31 -6.32
C PRO A 197 16.94 -20.70 -7.09
N ALA A 198 17.04 -21.60 -8.08
CA ALA A 198 15.96 -21.88 -9.04
C ALA A 198 14.65 -22.36 -8.40
N ASP A 199 14.76 -23.12 -7.31
CA ASP A 199 13.63 -23.73 -6.59
C ASP A 199 13.27 -23.00 -5.29
N ASP A 200 13.85 -21.83 -5.03
CA ASP A 200 13.69 -21.11 -3.77
C ASP A 200 12.25 -20.67 -3.53
N GLU A 201 11.57 -20.14 -4.55
CA GLU A 201 10.16 -19.72 -4.45
C GLU A 201 9.26 -20.89 -4.03
N PHE A 202 9.49 -22.07 -4.60
CA PHE A 202 8.73 -23.27 -4.27
C PHE A 202 9.00 -23.73 -2.83
N ALA A 203 10.26 -23.71 -2.40
CA ALA A 203 10.65 -24.05 -1.04
C ALA A 203 10.03 -23.11 0.00
N LEU A 204 10.13 -21.79 -0.25
CA LEU A 204 9.50 -20.75 0.57
C LEU A 204 7.99 -20.92 0.63
N TRP A 205 7.37 -21.57 -0.36
CA TRP A 205 5.94 -21.89 -0.38
C TRP A 205 5.57 -23.18 0.34
N LEU A 206 6.34 -24.25 0.15
CA LEU A 206 6.02 -25.58 0.65
C LEU A 206 6.36 -25.73 2.13
N ALA A 207 7.58 -25.34 2.53
CA ALA A 207 8.10 -25.59 3.86
C ALA A 207 7.23 -25.03 5.01
N PRO A 208 6.79 -23.75 5.00
CA PRO A 208 5.94 -23.24 6.08
C PRO A 208 4.56 -23.91 6.13
N LYS A 209 4.09 -24.53 5.04
CA LYS A 209 2.83 -25.30 5.04
C LYS A 209 3.02 -26.66 5.70
N LEU A 210 4.14 -27.33 5.44
CA LEU A 210 4.50 -28.58 6.11
C LEU A 210 4.74 -28.33 7.61
N GLU A 211 5.39 -27.23 7.98
CA GLU A 211 5.56 -26.82 9.39
C GLU A 211 4.23 -26.51 10.07
N ALA A 212 3.29 -25.85 9.37
CA ALA A 212 1.94 -25.63 9.87
C ALA A 212 1.19 -26.96 10.12
N GLU A 213 1.50 -28.03 9.38
CA GLU A 213 0.99 -29.38 9.62
C GLU A 213 1.73 -30.15 10.73
N GLY A 214 2.74 -29.53 11.35
CA GLY A 214 3.52 -30.07 12.46
C GLY A 214 4.79 -30.82 12.04
N TYR A 215 5.16 -30.81 10.76
CA TYR A 215 6.41 -31.42 10.31
C TYR A 215 7.60 -30.51 10.60
N GLN A 216 8.76 -31.09 10.91
CA GLN A 216 10.01 -30.36 10.94
C GLN A 216 10.62 -30.38 9.54
N VAL A 217 10.99 -29.22 8.98
CA VAL A 217 11.51 -29.12 7.62
C VAL A 217 12.94 -28.58 7.63
N PHE A 218 13.81 -29.19 6.83
CA PHE A 218 15.14 -28.67 6.53
C PHE A 218 15.16 -28.17 5.10
N ALA A 219 15.63 -26.94 4.90
CA ALA A 219 16.01 -26.41 3.59
C ALA A 219 17.26 -25.54 3.73
N ASP A 220 18.12 -25.59 2.72
CA ASP A 220 19.38 -24.85 2.67
C ASP A 220 19.23 -23.33 2.84
N ILE A 221 18.17 -22.71 2.28
CA ILE A 221 17.91 -21.26 2.31
C ILE A 221 17.88 -20.68 3.73
N LEU A 222 17.31 -21.43 4.68
CA LEU A 222 17.11 -20.95 6.05
C LEU A 222 18.07 -21.55 7.05
N THR A 223 18.58 -22.76 6.79
CA THR A 223 19.29 -23.53 7.82
C THR A 223 20.79 -23.26 7.83
N LEU A 224 21.37 -22.87 6.69
CA LEU A 224 22.80 -22.60 6.57
C LEU A 224 23.13 -21.15 6.95
N GLN A 225 24.16 -20.98 7.78
CA GLN A 225 24.69 -19.68 8.20
C GLN A 225 26.00 -19.34 7.46
N PRO A 226 26.34 -18.04 7.33
CA PRO A 226 27.66 -17.64 6.84
C PRO A 226 28.79 -18.26 7.68
N GLY A 227 29.65 -19.04 7.03
CA GLY A 227 30.75 -19.76 7.68
C GLY A 227 30.55 -21.28 7.76
N ASP A 228 29.34 -21.77 7.51
CA ASP A 228 29.06 -23.20 7.48
C ASP A 228 29.74 -23.89 6.30
N ARG A 229 30.24 -25.11 6.55
CA ARG A 229 30.68 -26.01 5.48
C ARG A 229 29.45 -26.70 4.90
N TRP A 230 28.68 -25.96 4.10
CA TRP A 230 27.36 -26.35 3.57
C TRP A 230 27.22 -27.83 3.17
N ARG A 231 28.16 -28.39 2.38
CA ARG A 231 28.16 -29.81 1.99
C ARG A 231 28.18 -30.77 3.19
N ARG A 232 28.98 -30.46 4.21
CA ARG A 232 29.07 -31.29 5.43
C ARG A 232 27.76 -31.28 6.20
N GLU A 233 27.14 -30.10 6.32
CA GLU A 233 25.87 -29.94 7.04
C GLU A 233 24.71 -30.63 6.30
N ILE A 234 24.66 -30.50 4.97
CA ILE A 234 23.68 -31.20 4.12
C ILE A 234 23.82 -32.71 4.25
N ASN A 235 25.04 -33.25 4.10
CA ASN A 235 25.28 -34.69 4.21
C ASN A 235 24.89 -35.21 5.60
N CYS A 236 25.32 -34.53 6.67
CA CYS A 236 24.98 -34.88 8.05
C CYS A 236 23.45 -34.92 8.27
N ALA A 237 22.73 -33.93 7.74
CA ALA A 237 21.29 -33.84 7.86
C ALA A 237 20.57 -34.98 7.10
N ILE A 238 21.03 -35.32 5.88
CA ILE A 238 20.48 -36.45 5.11
C ILE A 238 20.75 -37.79 5.81
N GLU A 239 21.99 -38.01 6.26
CA GLU A 239 22.42 -39.29 6.83
C GLU A 239 21.78 -39.59 8.19
N HIS A 240 21.72 -38.58 9.06
CA HIS A 240 21.40 -38.79 10.47
C HIS A 240 20.04 -38.24 10.91
N ARG A 241 19.45 -37.26 10.20
CA ARG A 241 18.24 -36.56 10.67
C ARG A 241 17.04 -36.68 9.75
N ALA A 242 17.26 -36.87 8.45
CA ALA A 242 16.17 -36.98 7.48
C ALA A 242 15.31 -38.22 7.78
N ALA A 243 14.03 -38.00 8.02
CA ALA A 243 13.00 -39.04 8.06
C ALA A 243 12.46 -39.33 6.66
N LYS A 244 12.38 -38.30 5.82
CA LYS A 244 12.06 -38.37 4.39
C LYS A 244 12.83 -37.30 3.64
N VAL A 245 13.24 -37.59 2.41
CA VAL A 245 13.83 -36.63 1.49
C VAL A 245 12.78 -36.25 0.44
N LEU A 246 12.40 -34.98 0.42
CA LEU A 246 11.50 -34.39 -0.55
C LEU A 246 12.35 -33.82 -1.70
N LEU A 247 12.45 -34.57 -2.80
CA LEU A 247 13.26 -34.19 -3.96
C LEU A 247 12.43 -33.32 -4.91
N VAL A 248 12.85 -32.08 -5.10
CA VAL A 248 12.27 -31.17 -6.09
C VAL A 248 12.73 -31.57 -7.49
N CYS A 249 11.79 -31.90 -8.39
CA CYS A 249 12.11 -32.39 -9.72
C CYS A 249 11.79 -31.35 -10.81
N ARG A 250 12.85 -30.73 -11.35
CA ARG A 250 12.88 -29.98 -12.61
C ARG A 250 14.05 -30.44 -13.48
N ASN A 251 14.07 -30.04 -14.75
CA ASN A 251 15.19 -30.27 -15.65
C ASN A 251 16.47 -29.60 -15.11
N ALA A 252 16.37 -28.39 -14.55
CA ALA A 252 17.49 -27.72 -13.89
C ALA A 252 18.07 -28.56 -12.74
N THR A 253 17.21 -29.19 -11.92
CA THR A 253 17.63 -30.06 -10.82
C THR A 253 18.27 -31.36 -11.30
N ALA A 254 17.84 -31.89 -12.45
CA ALA A 254 18.43 -33.08 -13.06
C ALA A 254 19.83 -32.82 -13.64
N ASP A 255 20.10 -31.58 -14.06
CA ASP A 255 21.39 -31.17 -14.61
C ASP A 255 22.37 -30.63 -13.53
N ASP A 256 21.91 -30.50 -12.27
CA ASP A 256 22.71 -30.01 -11.13
C ASP A 256 23.50 -31.15 -10.45
N GLN A 257 24.82 -31.14 -10.64
CA GLN A 257 25.71 -32.19 -10.10
C GLN A 257 25.70 -32.25 -8.57
N ALA A 258 25.57 -31.12 -7.86
CA ALA A 258 25.54 -31.13 -6.40
C ALA A 258 24.31 -31.88 -5.89
N ILE A 259 23.16 -31.71 -6.56
CA ILE A 259 21.93 -32.42 -6.23
C ILE A 259 22.02 -33.90 -6.58
N GLN A 260 22.73 -34.27 -7.66
CA GLN A 260 22.99 -35.68 -7.96
C GLN A 260 23.84 -36.33 -6.86
N ASP A 261 24.89 -35.65 -6.38
CA ASP A 261 25.74 -36.15 -5.31
C ASP A 261 24.95 -36.34 -4.00
N ASP A 262 24.12 -35.35 -3.63
CA ASP A 262 23.24 -35.43 -2.45
C ASP A 262 22.16 -36.52 -2.60
N LEU A 263 21.66 -36.73 -3.82
CA LEU A 263 20.70 -37.78 -4.14
C LEU A 263 21.31 -39.19 -3.98
N ASP A 264 22.57 -39.38 -4.41
CA ASP A 264 23.28 -40.65 -4.24
C ASP A 264 23.44 -40.99 -2.75
N ILE A 265 23.77 -40.00 -1.91
CA ILE A 265 23.80 -40.16 -0.45
C ILE A 265 22.42 -40.57 0.08
N ALA A 266 21.36 -39.88 -0.33
CA ALA A 266 19.99 -40.21 0.09
C ALA A 266 19.57 -41.63 -0.34
N LEU A 267 19.99 -42.09 -1.51
CA LEU A 267 19.75 -43.45 -2.02
C LEU A 267 20.47 -44.50 -1.18
N ASP A 268 21.71 -44.24 -0.77
CA ASP A 268 22.46 -45.15 0.08
C ASP A 268 21.91 -45.20 1.51
N VAL A 269 21.48 -44.06 2.05
CA VAL A 269 20.74 -44.00 3.32
C VAL A 269 19.44 -44.80 3.23
N ALA A 270 18.68 -44.66 2.15
CA ALA A 270 17.43 -45.40 1.92
C ALA A 270 17.64 -46.92 1.96
N LYS A 271 18.72 -47.41 1.32
CA LYS A 271 19.10 -48.83 1.37
C LYS A 271 19.51 -49.26 2.78
N ALA A 272 20.32 -48.47 3.46
CA ALA A 272 20.82 -48.78 4.79
C ALA A 272 19.70 -48.89 5.85
N ILE A 273 18.66 -48.06 5.75
CA ILE A 273 17.51 -48.07 6.66
C ILE A 273 16.38 -48.99 6.19
N GLY A 274 16.46 -49.54 4.97
CA GLY A 274 15.44 -50.41 4.39
C GLY A 274 14.12 -49.71 4.02
N ASP A 275 14.13 -48.39 3.80
CA ASP A 275 12.94 -47.62 3.44
C ASP A 275 12.92 -47.29 1.94
N THR A 276 12.18 -48.08 1.17
CA THR A 276 12.01 -47.89 -0.28
C THR A 276 11.25 -46.62 -0.66
N ARG A 277 10.62 -45.95 0.31
CA ARG A 277 9.89 -44.68 0.13
C ARG A 277 10.55 -43.54 0.89
N PHE A 278 11.85 -43.65 1.17
CA PHE A 278 12.61 -42.60 1.84
C PHE A 278 12.62 -41.30 1.04
N ILE A 279 12.76 -41.41 -0.29
CA ILE A 279 12.79 -40.29 -1.22
C ILE A 279 11.41 -40.14 -1.88
N ILE A 280 10.83 -38.95 -1.80
CA ILE A 280 9.55 -38.59 -2.43
C ILE A 280 9.83 -37.52 -3.48
N GLN A 281 9.56 -37.86 -4.74
CA GLN A 281 9.73 -36.95 -5.88
C GLN A 281 8.57 -35.94 -5.95
N LEU A 282 8.89 -34.64 -6.04
CA LEU A 282 7.96 -33.53 -6.18
C LEU A 282 8.10 -32.92 -7.59
N LYS A 283 7.20 -33.28 -8.51
CA LYS A 283 7.30 -32.92 -9.92
C LYS A 283 6.71 -31.53 -10.19
N LEU A 284 7.55 -30.56 -10.55
CA LEU A 284 7.12 -29.17 -10.83
C LEU A 284 6.97 -28.84 -12.31
N GLU A 285 7.57 -29.63 -13.19
CA GLU A 285 7.42 -29.50 -14.63
C GLU A 285 7.39 -30.86 -15.33
N GLN A 286 7.01 -30.87 -16.60
CA GLN A 286 7.21 -32.05 -17.44
C GLN A 286 8.70 -32.19 -17.75
N GLY A 287 9.39 -33.00 -16.96
CA GLY A 287 10.84 -33.19 -17.04
C GLY A 287 11.28 -34.64 -17.15
N ARG A 288 12.60 -34.81 -17.31
CA ARG A 288 13.26 -36.12 -17.34
C ARG A 288 13.12 -36.83 -15.99
N LYS A 289 13.14 -38.16 -16.00
CA LYS A 289 13.16 -38.98 -14.78
C LYS A 289 14.52 -38.83 -14.09
N MET A 290 14.51 -38.74 -12.76
CA MET A 290 15.73 -38.73 -11.95
C MET A 290 16.39 -40.11 -11.98
N LYS A 291 17.72 -40.16 -12.06
CA LYS A 291 18.47 -41.42 -12.04
C LYS A 291 18.23 -42.13 -10.69
N GLY A 292 18.11 -43.45 -10.73
CA GLY A 292 17.84 -44.27 -9.53
C GLY A 292 16.39 -44.24 -9.01
N LEU A 293 15.51 -43.40 -9.57
CA LEU A 293 14.11 -43.24 -9.12
C LEU A 293 13.08 -43.35 -10.26
N GLY A 294 13.47 -43.97 -11.37
CA GLY A 294 12.66 -43.99 -12.60
C GLY A 294 11.36 -44.79 -12.52
N ASP A 295 11.23 -45.67 -11.54
CA ASP A 295 10.08 -46.53 -11.23
C ASP A 295 9.24 -46.02 -10.05
N ALA A 296 9.73 -45.03 -9.30
CA ALA A 296 9.00 -44.41 -8.20
C ALA A 296 7.91 -43.44 -8.70
N ILE A 297 6.74 -43.46 -8.06
CA ILE A 297 5.63 -42.55 -8.35
C ILE A 297 5.90 -41.19 -7.70
N ALA A 298 5.91 -40.13 -8.51
CA ALA A 298 6.08 -38.75 -8.05
C ALA A 298 4.75 -38.12 -7.63
N VAL A 299 4.82 -37.14 -6.72
CA VAL A 299 3.72 -36.23 -6.43
C VAL A 299 3.70 -35.12 -7.49
N ASP A 300 2.55 -34.93 -8.14
CA ASP A 300 2.39 -33.96 -9.23
C ASP A 300 2.06 -32.56 -8.69
N PHE A 301 2.96 -31.60 -8.89
CA PHE A 301 2.76 -30.17 -8.62
C PHE A 301 2.54 -29.35 -9.92
N VAL A 302 2.55 -29.97 -11.10
CA VAL A 302 2.38 -29.30 -12.41
C VAL A 302 0.95 -28.78 -12.59
N ARG A 303 -0.04 -29.52 -12.10
CA ARG A 303 -1.47 -29.16 -12.22
C ARG A 303 -1.91 -28.08 -11.24
N GLY A 304 -1.10 -27.82 -10.22
CA GLY A 304 -1.32 -26.81 -9.21
C GLY A 304 -0.68 -27.21 -7.88
N TRP A 305 -0.06 -26.25 -7.21
CA TRP A 305 0.69 -26.55 -5.97
C TRP A 305 -0.22 -27.00 -4.82
N GLY A 306 -1.47 -26.52 -4.77
CA GLY A 306 -2.45 -26.95 -3.77
C GLY A 306 -2.82 -28.44 -3.87
N GLU A 307 -3.04 -28.94 -5.08
CA GLU A 307 -3.34 -30.37 -5.32
C GLU A 307 -2.13 -31.26 -4.97
N GLY A 308 -0.93 -30.82 -5.37
CA GLY A 308 0.32 -31.49 -5.02
C GLY A 308 0.54 -31.57 -3.51
N LEU A 309 0.31 -30.47 -2.78
CA LEU A 309 0.43 -30.44 -1.32
C LEU A 309 -0.56 -31.40 -0.64
N SER A 310 -1.82 -31.44 -1.08
CA SER A 310 -2.81 -32.37 -0.53
C SER A 310 -2.35 -33.82 -0.68
N THR A 311 -1.85 -34.17 -1.88
CA THR A 311 -1.35 -35.51 -2.18
C THR A 311 -0.11 -35.84 -1.35
N LEU A 312 0.83 -34.90 -1.21
CA LEU A 312 2.03 -35.05 -0.38
C LEU A 312 1.68 -35.24 1.10
N SER A 313 0.79 -34.41 1.64
CA SER A 313 0.33 -34.50 3.03
C SER A 313 -0.30 -35.86 3.33
N GLU A 314 -1.16 -36.37 2.45
CA GLU A 314 -1.71 -37.72 2.56
C GLU A 314 -0.63 -38.80 2.53
N ALA A 315 0.34 -38.69 1.60
CA ALA A 315 1.44 -39.63 1.49
C ALA A 315 2.29 -39.66 2.77
N LEU A 316 2.65 -38.50 3.32
CA LEU A 316 3.42 -38.38 4.57
C LEU A 316 2.67 -38.98 5.76
N LYS A 317 1.34 -38.74 5.87
CA LYS A 317 0.49 -39.33 6.91
C LYS A 317 0.42 -40.85 6.81
N ARG A 318 0.19 -41.39 5.59
CA ARG A 318 0.14 -42.85 5.36
C ARG A 318 1.48 -43.53 5.62
N GLN A 319 2.58 -42.84 5.34
CA GLN A 319 3.94 -43.30 5.62
C GLN A 319 4.37 -43.10 7.07
N LYS A 320 3.52 -42.53 7.93
CA LYS A 320 3.81 -42.22 9.34
C LYS A 320 5.07 -41.37 9.52
N ALA A 321 5.28 -40.41 8.62
CA ALA A 321 6.38 -39.46 8.75
C ALA A 321 6.27 -38.71 10.10
N PRO A 322 7.38 -38.52 10.85
CA PRO A 322 7.37 -37.85 12.14
C PRO A 322 6.76 -36.46 12.07
N ARG A 323 5.83 -36.16 12.97
CA ARG A 323 5.20 -34.84 13.10
C ARG A 323 4.84 -34.55 14.55
N ARG A 324 4.92 -33.28 14.93
CA ARG A 324 4.46 -32.80 16.24
C ARG A 324 2.94 -32.69 16.21
N THR A 325 2.28 -33.29 17.20
CA THR A 325 0.81 -33.28 17.32
C THR A 325 0.31 -32.11 18.16
N GLU A 326 1.19 -31.50 18.97
CA GLU A 326 0.91 -30.33 19.79
C GLU A 326 1.85 -29.18 19.40
N GLY A 327 1.30 -27.98 19.21
CA GLY A 327 2.07 -26.75 18.96
C GLY A 327 2.86 -26.76 17.67
N ALA A 328 2.19 -26.73 16.51
CA ALA A 328 2.85 -26.48 15.23
C ALA A 328 3.54 -25.11 15.27
N VAL A 329 4.85 -25.09 15.02
CA VAL A 329 5.67 -23.89 14.99
C VAL A 329 6.16 -23.70 13.56
N ILE A 330 5.77 -22.58 12.95
CA ILE A 330 6.30 -22.14 11.66
C ILE A 330 7.54 -21.29 11.95
N ASP A 331 8.66 -21.57 11.29
CA ASP A 331 9.86 -20.74 11.43
C ASP A 331 9.56 -19.32 10.90
N PRO A 332 9.66 -18.25 11.74
CA PRO A 332 9.40 -16.89 11.31
C PRO A 332 10.36 -16.42 10.19
N ASN A 333 11.51 -17.07 10.03
CA ASN A 333 12.48 -16.77 8.99
C ASN A 333 11.94 -17.03 7.57
N TRP A 334 10.97 -17.93 7.40
CA TRP A 334 10.27 -18.12 6.12
C TRP A 334 9.61 -16.82 5.66
N GLU A 335 8.89 -16.15 6.56
CA GLU A 335 8.19 -14.90 6.29
C GLU A 335 9.16 -13.73 6.18
N LEU A 336 10.20 -13.67 7.02
CA LEU A 336 11.25 -12.66 6.93
C LEU A 336 11.98 -12.71 5.59
N PHE A 337 12.34 -13.91 5.10
CA PHE A 337 12.98 -14.07 3.80
C PHE A 337 12.08 -13.62 2.67
N ARG A 338 10.79 -13.99 2.69
CA ARG A 338 9.79 -13.52 1.71
C ARG A 338 9.60 -12.01 1.72
N ARG A 339 9.66 -11.39 2.89
CA ARG A 339 9.52 -9.94 3.06
C ARG A 339 10.79 -9.16 2.70
N ARG A 340 11.92 -9.81 2.40
CA ARG A 340 13.13 -9.11 1.94
C ARG A 340 12.82 -8.39 0.62
N GLY A 341 12.78 -7.06 0.68
CA GLY A 341 12.45 -6.21 -0.47
C GLY A 341 10.94 -6.02 -0.71
N ALA A 342 10.07 -6.53 0.16
CA ALA A 342 8.65 -6.20 0.12
C ALA A 342 8.47 -4.72 0.50
N ILE A 343 7.61 -4.02 -0.25
CA ILE A 343 7.26 -2.65 0.07
C ILE A 343 6.42 -2.68 1.35
N PRO A 344 6.86 -2.01 2.44
CA PRO A 344 6.12 -2.03 3.70
C PRO A 344 4.76 -1.34 3.52
N LEU A 345 3.71 -2.01 3.99
CA LEU A 345 2.39 -1.42 4.11
C LEU A 345 2.34 -0.56 5.37
N LYS A 346 1.85 0.66 5.21
CA LYS A 346 1.54 1.57 6.30
C LYS A 346 0.03 1.60 6.51
N ASN A 347 -0.39 1.59 7.77
CA ASN A 347 -1.80 1.70 8.13
C ASN A 347 -2.23 3.17 8.13
N GLU A 348 -2.05 3.83 7.00
CA GLU A 348 -2.38 5.24 6.77
C GLU A 348 -3.24 5.34 5.50
N PRO A 349 -4.32 6.13 5.49
CA PRO A 349 -5.17 6.23 4.32
C PRO A 349 -4.44 6.98 3.18
N GLU A 350 -4.49 6.42 1.98
CA GLU A 350 -3.94 7.03 0.76
C GLU A 350 -5.06 7.45 -0.18
N ARG A 351 -4.95 8.68 -0.72
CA ARG A 351 -5.86 9.15 -1.76
C ARG A 351 -5.36 8.76 -3.14
N LEU A 352 -6.12 7.93 -3.84
CA LEU A 352 -5.80 7.43 -5.17
C LEU A 352 -6.66 8.12 -6.23
N THR A 353 -6.04 8.50 -7.35
CA THR A 353 -6.78 9.05 -8.49
C THR A 353 -7.11 7.93 -9.47
N SER A 354 -8.37 7.83 -9.87
CA SER A 354 -8.82 6.86 -10.86
C SER A 354 -8.60 7.34 -12.30
N ASN A 355 -8.87 6.46 -13.25
CA ASN A 355 -9.09 6.80 -14.66
C ASN A 355 -10.60 6.91 -14.99
N TRP A 356 -11.46 7.20 -14.01
CA TRP A 356 -12.91 7.21 -14.17
C TRP A 356 -13.43 8.65 -14.14
N LEU A 357 -14.24 9.00 -15.14
CA LEU A 357 -14.98 10.26 -15.19
C LEU A 357 -16.43 10.00 -14.81
N ARG A 358 -16.92 10.64 -13.74
CA ARG A 358 -18.29 10.45 -13.27
C ARG A 358 -19.28 11.10 -14.23
N VAL A 359 -20.36 10.41 -14.58
CA VAL A 359 -21.53 11.03 -15.21
C VAL A 359 -22.36 11.65 -14.09
N VAL A 360 -22.47 12.98 -14.09
CA VAL A 360 -23.23 13.73 -13.07
C VAL A 360 -24.65 14.04 -13.50
N GLU A 361 -24.88 14.12 -14.81
CA GLU A 361 -26.20 14.38 -15.39
C GLU A 361 -26.39 13.53 -16.64
N ALA A 362 -27.60 13.04 -16.83
CA ALA A 362 -28.04 12.32 -18.02
C ALA A 362 -29.52 12.62 -18.27
N PRO A 363 -30.03 12.45 -19.50
CA PRO A 363 -31.44 12.72 -19.79
C PRO A 363 -32.38 11.85 -18.96
N ASP A 364 -33.54 12.40 -18.57
CA ASP A 364 -34.51 11.71 -17.73
C ASP A 364 -35.10 10.45 -18.39
N ALA A 365 -35.26 10.49 -19.71
CA ALA A 365 -35.90 9.44 -20.47
C ALA A 365 -35.24 9.20 -21.83
N ILE A 366 -35.42 7.98 -22.34
CA ILE A 366 -35.19 7.62 -23.73
C ILE A 366 -36.53 7.41 -24.43
N HIS A 367 -36.64 7.89 -25.66
CA HIS A 367 -37.88 7.89 -26.43
C HIS A 367 -37.83 6.83 -27.53
N PHE A 368 -38.90 6.05 -27.64
CA PHE A 368 -39.12 5.12 -28.75
C PHE A 368 -40.16 5.69 -29.71
N TYR A 369 -39.73 5.89 -30.95
CA TYR A 369 -40.56 6.36 -32.06
C TYR A 369 -40.81 5.22 -33.04
N GLU A 370 -42.06 4.98 -33.38
CA GLU A 370 -42.44 3.90 -34.30
C GLU A 370 -42.87 4.48 -35.65
N ALA A 371 -42.45 3.85 -36.75
CA ALA A 371 -42.86 4.25 -38.08
C ALA A 371 -44.37 4.07 -38.28
N THR A 372 -45.05 5.10 -38.80
CA THR A 372 -46.50 5.03 -39.08
C THR A 372 -46.82 4.35 -40.41
N GLY A 373 -45.82 4.03 -41.23
CA GLY A 373 -45.98 3.48 -42.58
C GLY A 373 -44.99 2.38 -42.92
N VAL A 374 -44.98 1.98 -44.20
CA VAL A 374 -43.94 1.09 -44.75
C VAL A 374 -42.63 1.88 -44.84
N ILE A 375 -41.58 1.34 -44.25
CA ILE A 375 -40.24 1.93 -44.24
C ILE A 375 -39.22 0.91 -44.74
N ASP A 376 -38.22 1.40 -45.47
CA ASP A 376 -37.06 0.61 -45.87
C ASP A 376 -36.09 0.50 -44.67
N ALA A 377 -35.88 -0.72 -44.19
CA ALA A 377 -35.05 -0.99 -43.03
C ALA A 377 -33.56 -0.64 -43.24
N ASP A 378 -33.03 -0.81 -44.45
CA ASP A 378 -31.63 -0.50 -44.75
C ASP A 378 -31.42 0.99 -44.94
N ARG A 379 -32.43 1.70 -45.47
CA ARG A 379 -32.44 3.16 -45.48
C ARG A 379 -32.50 3.73 -44.05
N LEU A 380 -33.34 3.16 -43.18
CA LEU A 380 -33.42 3.57 -41.77
C LEU A 380 -32.10 3.37 -41.03
N LYS A 381 -31.48 2.19 -41.17
CA LYS A 381 -30.18 1.91 -40.55
C LYS A 381 -29.09 2.87 -41.01
N ARG A 382 -29.02 3.17 -42.32
CA ARG A 382 -28.06 4.13 -42.86
C ARG A 382 -28.29 5.53 -42.32
N ALA A 383 -29.54 6.01 -42.34
CA ALA A 383 -29.88 7.32 -41.80
C ALA A 383 -29.54 7.44 -40.31
N ALA A 384 -29.86 6.42 -39.51
CA ALA A 384 -29.51 6.39 -38.08
C ALA A 384 -27.98 6.41 -37.85
N ALA A 385 -27.21 5.67 -38.68
CA ALA A 385 -25.75 5.62 -38.60
C ALA A 385 -25.05 6.92 -39.01
N THR A 386 -25.68 7.74 -39.87
CA THR A 386 -25.13 9.03 -40.33
C THR A 386 -25.74 10.24 -39.65
N HIS A 387 -26.74 10.06 -38.79
CA HIS A 387 -27.41 11.17 -38.09
C HIS A 387 -26.44 11.95 -37.18
N ALA A 388 -26.63 13.25 -36.97
CA ALA A 388 -25.70 14.03 -36.13
C ALA A 388 -25.64 13.52 -34.67
N TYR A 389 -26.79 13.09 -34.14
CA TYR A 389 -26.93 12.58 -32.78
C TYR A 389 -27.02 11.05 -32.73
N PRO A 390 -26.73 10.42 -31.58
CA PRO A 390 -26.81 8.97 -31.45
C PRO A 390 -28.26 8.45 -31.51
N ILE A 391 -28.54 7.63 -32.52
CA ILE A 391 -29.82 6.95 -32.73
C ILE A 391 -29.59 5.43 -32.79
N ALA A 392 -30.47 4.65 -32.15
CA ALA A 392 -30.50 3.19 -32.31
C ALA A 392 -31.78 2.73 -32.99
N VAL A 393 -31.64 1.80 -33.94
CA VAL A 393 -32.79 1.19 -34.62
C VAL A 393 -33.28 0.00 -33.80
N GLN A 394 -34.58 -0.03 -33.47
CA GLN A 394 -35.22 -1.15 -32.77
C GLN A 394 -36.50 -1.56 -33.51
N GLY A 395 -36.50 -2.76 -34.08
CA GLY A 395 -37.62 -3.24 -34.90
C GLY A 395 -37.91 -2.31 -36.09
N ARG A 396 -39.12 -1.75 -36.15
CA ARG A 396 -39.57 -0.77 -37.16
C ARG A 396 -39.49 0.68 -36.66
N GLY A 397 -38.75 0.93 -35.59
CA GLY A 397 -38.67 2.23 -34.93
C GLY A 397 -37.25 2.64 -34.56
N LEU A 398 -37.18 3.76 -33.86
CA LEU A 398 -35.96 4.43 -33.43
C LEU A 398 -36.00 4.68 -31.92
N LEU A 399 -34.88 4.45 -31.26
CA LEU A 399 -34.61 4.92 -29.91
C LEU A 399 -33.73 6.17 -30.00
N SER A 400 -34.13 7.24 -29.31
CA SER A 400 -33.46 8.55 -29.33
C SER A 400 -33.71 9.33 -28.04
N PHE A 401 -32.85 10.31 -27.76
CA PHE A 401 -33.05 11.35 -26.75
C PHE A 401 -33.69 12.63 -27.32
N ALA A 402 -33.86 12.70 -28.64
CA ALA A 402 -34.49 13.80 -29.34
C ALA A 402 -36.01 13.81 -29.14
N ASP A 403 -36.60 15.01 -29.25
CA ASP A 403 -38.05 15.20 -29.26
C ASP A 403 -38.68 14.83 -30.62
N GLN A 404 -39.99 15.01 -30.74
CA GLN A 404 -40.74 14.63 -31.94
C GLN A 404 -40.35 15.49 -33.15
N ASP A 405 -40.12 16.79 -32.96
CA ASP A 405 -39.82 17.72 -34.04
C ASP A 405 -38.41 17.44 -34.61
N GLU A 406 -37.42 17.20 -33.74
CA GLU A 406 -36.07 16.79 -34.14
C GLU A 406 -36.07 15.47 -34.92
N ILE A 407 -36.92 14.51 -34.54
CA ILE A 407 -37.06 13.23 -35.26
C ILE A 407 -37.72 13.41 -36.62
N ASP A 408 -38.78 14.21 -36.70
CA ASP A 408 -39.48 14.48 -37.95
C ASP A 408 -38.56 15.19 -38.94
N ASP A 409 -37.77 16.16 -38.51
CA ASP A 409 -36.78 16.85 -39.33
C ASP A 409 -35.62 15.91 -39.74
N GLY A 410 -35.06 15.18 -38.79
CA GLY A 410 -33.90 14.31 -39.01
C GLY A 410 -34.19 13.08 -39.89
N PHE A 411 -35.43 12.60 -39.90
CA PHE A 411 -35.83 11.38 -40.61
C PHE A 411 -36.92 11.58 -41.67
N ALA A 412 -37.27 12.84 -42.02
CA ALA A 412 -38.25 13.19 -43.05
C ALA A 412 -38.06 12.42 -44.37
N SER A 413 -36.81 12.19 -44.78
CA SER A 413 -36.48 11.47 -46.01
C SER A 413 -36.71 9.95 -45.93
N VAL A 414 -36.75 9.38 -44.71
CA VAL A 414 -36.87 7.93 -44.47
C VAL A 414 -38.32 7.53 -44.26
N GLY A 415 -39.08 8.31 -43.50
CA GLY A 415 -40.47 8.02 -43.18
C GLY A 415 -40.98 8.89 -42.03
N ARG A 416 -42.26 8.75 -41.71
CA ARG A 416 -42.87 9.43 -40.55
C ARG A 416 -42.82 8.52 -39.33
N PHE A 417 -42.37 9.07 -38.22
CA PHE A 417 -42.23 8.37 -36.95
C PHE A 417 -43.08 9.06 -35.90
N LYS A 418 -43.69 8.30 -35.00
CA LYS A 418 -44.52 8.86 -33.93
C LYS A 418 -44.07 8.33 -32.58
N LEU A 419 -43.97 9.21 -31.60
CA LEU A 419 -43.64 8.83 -30.23
C LEU A 419 -44.64 7.79 -29.70
N LYS A 420 -44.12 6.62 -29.35
CA LYS A 420 -44.93 5.53 -28.78
C LYS A 420 -44.67 5.31 -27.31
N ARG A 421 -43.42 5.50 -26.88
CA ARG A 421 -43.02 5.28 -25.49
C ARG A 421 -41.97 6.31 -25.10
N SER A 422 -42.10 6.86 -23.90
CA SER A 422 -41.02 7.52 -23.19
C SER A 422 -40.70 6.65 -21.98
N ILE A 423 -39.46 6.22 -21.86
CA ILE A 423 -39.01 5.24 -20.86
C ILE A 423 -37.98 5.94 -19.97
N PRO A 424 -38.17 5.98 -18.64
CA PRO A 424 -37.16 6.53 -17.74
C PRO A 424 -35.79 5.87 -17.97
N LEU A 425 -34.76 6.68 -18.22
CA LEU A 425 -33.47 6.20 -18.70
C LEU A 425 -32.82 5.23 -17.69
N LYS A 426 -32.91 5.57 -16.39
CA LYS A 426 -32.41 4.72 -15.31
C LYS A 426 -33.06 3.34 -15.32
N THR A 427 -34.40 3.28 -15.42
CA THR A 427 -35.14 2.02 -15.49
C THR A 427 -34.79 1.22 -16.72
N PHE A 428 -34.61 1.87 -17.87
CA PHE A 428 -34.20 1.22 -19.12
C PHE A 428 -32.83 0.55 -19.01
N VAL A 429 -31.85 1.19 -18.35
CA VAL A 429 -30.51 0.63 -18.15
C VAL A 429 -30.46 -0.46 -17.08
N GLU A 430 -31.28 -0.35 -16.03
CA GLU A 430 -31.31 -1.31 -14.93
C GLU A 430 -32.05 -2.61 -15.30
N ASN A 431 -33.18 -2.48 -16.00
CA ASN A 431 -34.13 -3.57 -16.23
C ASN A 431 -34.39 -3.89 -17.70
N GLY A 432 -34.12 -2.95 -18.62
CA GLY A 432 -34.55 -3.04 -20.01
C GLY A 432 -36.00 -2.53 -20.20
N ASP A 433 -36.65 -2.97 -21.28
CA ASP A 433 -38.08 -2.73 -21.54
C ASP A 433 -38.71 -3.95 -22.24
N ASP A 434 -39.62 -4.62 -21.54
CA ASP A 434 -40.29 -5.85 -22.01
C ASP A 434 -41.15 -5.60 -23.26
N LYS A 435 -41.76 -4.41 -23.38
CA LYS A 435 -42.63 -4.07 -24.52
C LYS A 435 -41.82 -3.89 -25.80
N LEU A 436 -40.57 -3.45 -25.70
CA LEU A 436 -39.61 -3.41 -26.79
C LEU A 436 -38.84 -4.73 -26.96
N ARG A 437 -39.09 -5.73 -26.10
CA ARG A 437 -38.36 -7.01 -26.02
C ARG A 437 -36.84 -6.79 -25.85
N LEU A 438 -36.49 -5.79 -25.05
CA LEU A 438 -35.11 -5.48 -24.72
C LEU A 438 -34.86 -5.87 -23.27
N GLU A 439 -34.17 -6.98 -23.08
CA GLU A 439 -33.64 -7.33 -21.76
C GLU A 439 -32.56 -6.33 -21.33
N LYS A 440 -32.18 -6.39 -20.04
CA LYS A 440 -31.16 -5.53 -19.44
C LYS A 440 -29.89 -5.38 -20.28
N GLN A 441 -29.25 -6.48 -20.66
CA GLN A 441 -27.94 -6.42 -21.34
C GLN A 441 -28.03 -5.76 -22.74
N PRO A 442 -28.99 -6.11 -23.62
CA PRO A 442 -29.24 -5.37 -24.86
C PRO A 442 -29.52 -3.87 -24.65
N ALA A 443 -30.34 -3.51 -23.66
CA ALA A 443 -30.65 -2.10 -23.36
C ALA A 443 -29.38 -1.32 -22.94
N GLN A 444 -28.56 -1.91 -22.06
CA GLN A 444 -27.26 -1.35 -21.68
C GLN A 444 -26.33 -1.19 -22.88
N ASN A 445 -26.29 -2.17 -23.78
CA ASN A 445 -25.46 -2.10 -24.99
C ASN A 445 -25.89 -0.94 -25.89
N ILE A 446 -27.19 -0.70 -26.06
CA ILE A 446 -27.72 0.44 -26.82
C ILE A 446 -27.22 1.77 -26.23
N ILE A 447 -27.43 1.99 -24.93
CA ILE A 447 -26.99 3.22 -24.27
C ILE A 447 -25.46 3.37 -24.30
N ASN A 448 -24.71 2.28 -24.11
CA ASN A 448 -23.25 2.27 -24.24
C ASN A 448 -22.80 2.73 -25.64
N VAL A 449 -23.45 2.26 -26.71
CA VAL A 449 -23.13 2.65 -28.08
C VAL A 449 -23.46 4.13 -28.31
N MET A 450 -24.61 4.59 -27.82
CA MET A 450 -25.02 6.01 -27.94
C MET A 450 -24.02 6.94 -27.23
N LEU A 451 -23.64 6.62 -26.00
CA LEU A 451 -22.67 7.37 -25.21
C LEU A 451 -21.27 7.38 -25.85
N LYS A 452 -20.82 6.24 -26.39
CA LYS A 452 -19.55 6.18 -27.14
C LYS A 452 -19.59 7.07 -28.37
N ARG A 453 -20.69 7.04 -29.13
CA ARG A 453 -20.82 7.87 -30.33
C ARG A 453 -20.81 9.36 -29.98
N ALA A 454 -21.51 9.77 -28.93
CA ALA A 454 -21.47 11.14 -28.44
C ALA A 454 -20.05 11.56 -28.00
N TRP A 455 -19.30 10.66 -27.36
CA TRP A 455 -17.87 10.88 -27.07
C TRP A 455 -17.02 11.04 -28.34
N TYR A 456 -17.29 10.25 -29.39
CA TYR A 456 -16.54 10.34 -30.64
C TYR A 456 -16.74 11.69 -31.32
N GLU A 457 -17.99 12.14 -31.45
CA GLU A 457 -18.30 13.45 -32.04
C GLU A 457 -17.72 14.59 -31.20
N PHE A 458 -17.82 14.52 -29.86
CA PHE A 458 -17.18 15.49 -28.95
C PHE A 458 -15.67 15.61 -29.19
N CYS A 459 -14.97 14.47 -29.40
CA CYS A 459 -13.54 14.46 -29.67
C CYS A 459 -13.19 15.02 -31.05
N LYS A 460 -13.98 14.68 -32.08
CA LYS A 460 -13.80 15.19 -33.45
C LYS A 460 -14.01 16.69 -33.54
N GLU A 461 -15.05 17.22 -32.89
CA GLU A 461 -15.32 18.67 -32.82
C GLU A 461 -14.15 19.45 -32.22
N ARG A 462 -13.37 18.82 -31.34
CA ARG A 462 -12.16 19.38 -30.73
C ARG A 462 -10.91 19.19 -31.57
N GLY A 463 -10.97 18.49 -32.70
CA GLY A 463 -9.82 18.26 -33.56
C GLY A 463 -8.85 17.19 -33.06
N LEU A 464 -9.31 16.24 -32.23
CA LEU A 464 -8.50 15.06 -31.86
C LEU A 464 -8.39 14.08 -33.02
N LEU A 465 -7.27 13.36 -33.09
CA LEU A 465 -7.03 12.33 -34.10
C LEU A 465 -7.74 11.03 -33.72
N GLU A 466 -8.66 10.57 -34.58
CA GLU A 466 -9.34 9.28 -34.43
C GLU A 466 -8.43 8.14 -34.94
N TYR A 467 -8.33 7.06 -34.17
CA TYR A 467 -7.64 5.85 -34.59
C TYR A 467 -8.42 4.58 -34.19
N GLN A 468 -8.58 3.65 -35.14
CA GLN A 468 -9.31 2.41 -34.94
C GLN A 468 -8.37 1.30 -34.42
N TYR A 469 -8.50 0.93 -33.14
CA TYR A 469 -7.84 -0.26 -32.59
C TYR A 469 -8.73 -1.51 -32.73
N SER A 470 -8.13 -2.69 -32.61
CA SER A 470 -8.86 -3.98 -32.56
C SER A 470 -9.87 -4.07 -31.41
N GLY A 471 -9.67 -3.30 -30.34
CA GLY A 471 -10.54 -3.27 -29.15
C GLY A 471 -11.36 -1.99 -28.98
N GLY A 472 -11.55 -1.19 -30.04
CA GLY A 472 -12.33 0.04 -30.02
C GLY A 472 -11.57 1.27 -30.54
N VAL A 473 -12.27 2.40 -30.67
CA VAL A 473 -11.71 3.66 -31.17
C VAL A 473 -10.91 4.36 -30.07
N GLY A 474 -9.77 4.95 -30.40
CA GLY A 474 -9.02 5.85 -29.54
C GLY A 474 -8.92 7.25 -30.16
N PHE A 475 -8.85 8.26 -29.31
CA PHE A 475 -8.65 9.66 -29.71
C PHE A 475 -7.35 10.20 -29.14
N HIS A 476 -6.53 10.82 -29.99
CA HIS A 476 -5.17 11.24 -29.69
C HIS A 476 -5.01 12.75 -29.85
N ALA A 477 -4.10 13.34 -29.07
CA ALA A 477 -3.73 14.75 -29.25
C ALA A 477 -3.20 14.98 -30.67
N SER A 478 -3.83 15.90 -31.39
CA SER A 478 -3.43 16.31 -32.74
C SER A 478 -2.29 17.33 -32.70
N PRO A 479 -1.56 17.54 -33.81
CA PRO A 479 -0.57 18.61 -33.89
C PRO A 479 -1.12 20.01 -33.67
N ASP A 480 -2.38 20.25 -34.01
CA ASP A 480 -3.02 21.55 -33.83
C ASP A 480 -3.38 21.82 -32.36
N LEU A 481 -3.65 20.76 -31.60
CA LEU A 481 -3.98 20.83 -30.17
C LEU A 481 -2.76 20.82 -29.25
N ALA A 482 -1.71 20.09 -29.61
CA ALA A 482 -0.49 20.02 -28.84
C ALA A 482 0.72 19.98 -29.78
N ALA A 483 1.65 20.93 -29.63
CA ALA A 483 2.92 20.87 -30.34
C ALA A 483 3.81 19.74 -29.79
N THR A 484 4.69 19.22 -30.63
CA THR A 484 5.70 18.24 -30.20
C THR A 484 6.59 18.86 -29.12
N GLY A 485 6.70 18.20 -27.96
CA GLY A 485 7.47 18.69 -26.82
C GLY A 485 6.75 19.72 -25.95
N GLN A 486 5.52 20.11 -26.30
CA GLN A 486 4.73 21.03 -25.47
C GLN A 486 4.36 20.37 -24.13
N ARG A 487 4.69 21.05 -23.03
CA ARG A 487 4.28 20.65 -21.68
C ARG A 487 2.93 21.28 -21.35
N ILE A 488 1.94 20.43 -21.08
CA ILE A 488 0.61 20.86 -20.68
C ILE A 488 0.53 20.78 -19.15
N PRO A 489 0.22 21.89 -18.46
CA PRO A 489 0.09 21.91 -17.01
C PRO A 489 -1.15 21.14 -16.56
N TRP A 490 -1.08 20.51 -15.40
CA TRP A 490 -2.21 19.79 -14.81
C TRP A 490 -2.16 19.79 -13.28
N GLY A 491 -3.32 19.69 -12.64
CA GLY A 491 -3.44 19.63 -11.17
C GLY A 491 -3.87 20.95 -10.53
N LYS A 492 -3.75 21.04 -9.19
CA LYS A 492 -4.24 22.20 -8.43
C LYS A 492 -3.35 23.43 -8.60
N GLN A 493 -3.96 24.60 -8.53
CA GLN A 493 -3.27 25.89 -8.53
C GLN A 493 -2.13 25.91 -7.50
N GLY A 494 -0.90 26.11 -7.95
CA GLY A 494 0.32 26.10 -7.13
C GLY A 494 1.16 24.82 -7.20
N ALA A 495 0.64 23.72 -7.77
CA ALA A 495 1.44 22.53 -8.06
C ALA A 495 2.16 22.70 -9.41
N ARG A 496 3.48 22.54 -9.43
CA ARG A 496 4.30 22.64 -10.63
C ARG A 496 4.35 21.30 -11.35
N ARG A 497 3.23 20.87 -11.93
CA ARG A 497 3.12 19.58 -12.63
C ARG A 497 2.72 19.81 -14.09
N SER A 498 3.44 19.16 -14.99
CA SER A 498 3.18 19.23 -16.42
C SER A 498 3.58 17.93 -17.12
N SER A 499 2.92 17.61 -18.23
CA SER A 499 3.26 16.43 -19.02
C SER A 499 3.12 16.72 -20.51
N MET A 500 3.91 16.01 -21.33
CA MET A 500 3.81 16.09 -22.78
C MET A 500 2.79 15.08 -23.29
N LEU A 501 1.92 15.49 -24.21
CA LEU A 501 1.01 14.58 -24.90
C LEU A 501 1.56 14.12 -26.26
N ARG A 502 2.56 14.83 -26.79
CA ARG A 502 3.23 14.51 -28.05
C ARG A 502 4.72 14.81 -27.92
N ASN A 503 5.59 13.89 -28.33
CA ASN A 503 7.03 14.12 -28.42
C ASN A 503 7.69 13.14 -29.39
N VAL A 504 8.97 13.36 -29.71
CA VAL A 504 9.78 12.46 -30.54
C VAL A 504 10.59 11.51 -29.65
N ALA A 505 10.61 10.24 -30.01
CA ALA A 505 11.50 9.24 -29.42
C ALA A 505 11.92 8.22 -30.49
N LYS A 506 13.21 7.91 -30.59
CA LYS A 506 13.78 6.94 -31.54
C LYS A 506 13.31 7.18 -33.00
N GLY A 507 13.28 8.44 -33.45
CA GLY A 507 12.84 8.81 -34.80
C GLY A 507 11.33 8.66 -35.07
N HIS A 508 10.52 8.53 -34.02
CA HIS A 508 9.07 8.42 -34.12
C HIS A 508 8.40 9.46 -33.23
N ILE A 509 7.36 10.12 -33.75
CA ILE A 509 6.47 10.98 -32.98
C ILE A 509 5.47 10.08 -32.27
N TRP A 510 5.46 10.08 -30.94
CA TRP A 510 4.42 9.43 -30.15
C TRP A 510 3.33 10.43 -29.78
N GLN A 511 2.08 9.96 -29.72
CA GLN A 511 0.90 10.76 -29.47
C GLN A 511 0.01 10.05 -28.45
N PHE A 512 -0.12 10.64 -27.26
CA PHE A 512 -0.97 10.13 -26.21
C PHE A 512 -2.45 10.33 -26.55
N GLY A 513 -3.26 9.36 -26.17
CA GLY A 513 -4.70 9.39 -26.37
C GLY A 513 -5.43 8.47 -25.42
N VAL A 514 -6.76 8.44 -25.53
CA VAL A 514 -7.60 7.57 -24.72
C VAL A 514 -8.70 6.91 -25.54
N THR A 515 -9.07 5.70 -25.13
CA THR A 515 -10.37 5.11 -25.46
C THR A 515 -11.28 5.29 -24.25
N ALA A 516 -12.42 5.95 -24.41
CA ALA A 516 -13.40 6.12 -23.34
C ALA A 516 -14.45 5.00 -23.39
N LEU A 517 -14.68 4.36 -22.24
CA LEU A 517 -15.53 3.18 -22.11
C LEU A 517 -16.63 3.47 -21.07
N PRO A 518 -17.88 3.69 -21.50
CA PRO A 518 -18.98 3.88 -20.56
C PRO A 518 -19.22 2.62 -19.73
N ALA A 519 -19.60 2.81 -18.47
CA ALA A 519 -19.96 1.78 -17.52
C ALA A 519 -21.05 2.29 -16.57
N PHE A 520 -21.98 1.40 -16.20
CA PHE A 520 -23.12 1.76 -15.35
C PHE A 520 -22.96 1.29 -13.88
N TRP A 521 -21.98 0.43 -13.60
CA TRP A 521 -21.68 -0.09 -12.28
C TRP A 521 -20.25 0.28 -11.86
N PRO A 522 -20.00 0.74 -10.61
CA PRO A 522 -20.95 0.83 -9.48
C PRO A 522 -21.92 2.01 -9.55
N PHE A 523 -21.63 2.98 -10.40
CA PHE A 523 -22.48 4.10 -10.79
C PHE A 523 -22.12 4.46 -12.23
N TRP A 524 -22.81 5.43 -12.84
CA TRP A 524 -22.57 5.82 -14.22
C TRP A 524 -21.26 6.60 -14.36
N HIS A 525 -20.33 6.10 -15.16
CA HIS A 525 -19.03 6.72 -15.40
C HIS A 525 -18.41 6.27 -16.72
N PHE A 526 -17.38 6.97 -17.17
CA PHE A 526 -16.52 6.54 -18.26
C PHE A 526 -15.17 6.10 -17.71
N LYS A 527 -14.72 4.91 -18.09
CA LYS A 527 -13.36 4.43 -17.85
C LYS A 527 -12.46 4.83 -19.01
N LEU A 528 -11.38 5.55 -18.72
CA LEU A 528 -10.42 5.96 -19.72
C LEU A 528 -9.29 4.95 -19.84
N LYS A 529 -9.14 4.36 -21.02
CA LYS A 529 -8.04 3.46 -21.33
C LYS A 529 -6.98 4.23 -22.11
N SER A 530 -5.81 4.43 -21.51
CA SER A 530 -4.67 5.09 -22.16
C SER A 530 -4.23 4.37 -23.42
N ARG A 531 -3.95 5.15 -24.47
CA ARG A 531 -3.50 4.72 -25.79
C ARG A 531 -2.30 5.57 -26.20
N VAL A 532 -1.47 5.01 -27.07
CA VAL A 532 -0.35 5.72 -27.70
C VAL A 532 -0.36 5.35 -29.18
N LEU A 533 -0.35 6.37 -30.03
CA LEU A 533 -0.22 6.25 -31.48
C LEU A 533 1.17 6.75 -31.88
N PHE A 534 1.71 6.21 -32.97
CA PHE A 534 3.03 6.56 -33.47
C PHE A 534 2.98 6.95 -34.95
N ALA A 535 3.77 7.95 -35.31
CA ALA A 535 4.07 8.34 -36.67
C ALA A 535 5.60 8.38 -36.84
N GLY A 536 6.11 8.09 -38.05
CA GLY A 536 7.52 8.30 -38.36
C GLY A 536 7.84 9.78 -38.36
N ASP A 537 8.96 10.18 -37.75
CA ASP A 537 9.40 11.57 -37.79
C ASP A 537 9.95 11.90 -39.18
N ASN A 538 9.30 12.84 -39.86
CA ASN A 538 9.72 13.36 -41.16
C ASN A 538 9.96 14.88 -41.12
N GLY A 539 10.14 15.45 -39.92
CA GLY A 539 10.29 16.90 -39.72
C GLY A 539 9.00 17.71 -39.86
N THR A 540 7.84 17.07 -40.07
CA THR A 540 6.53 17.75 -40.05
C THR A 540 5.83 17.55 -38.70
N PRO A 541 4.96 18.49 -38.27
CA PRO A 541 4.22 18.35 -37.02
C PRO A 541 3.37 17.08 -36.92
N ALA A 542 2.79 16.59 -38.02
CA ALA A 542 1.95 15.40 -38.05
C ALA A 542 2.76 14.09 -38.04
N GLY A 543 3.93 14.09 -38.68
CA GLY A 543 4.71 12.88 -38.96
C GLY A 543 4.16 12.09 -40.15
N LEU A 544 4.84 10.99 -40.50
CA LEU A 544 4.42 10.03 -41.51
C LEU A 544 3.61 8.89 -40.86
N GLU A 545 2.39 8.66 -41.33
CA GLU A 545 1.51 7.62 -40.78
C GLU A 545 2.11 6.20 -40.91
N ILE A 546 1.84 5.35 -39.92
CA ILE A 546 2.28 3.96 -39.88
C ILE A 546 1.06 3.04 -39.91
N GLU A 547 0.79 2.39 -41.03
CA GLU A 547 -0.36 1.50 -41.19
C GLU A 547 -0.14 0.10 -40.60
N ASP A 548 1.12 -0.35 -40.46
CA ASP A 548 1.43 -1.69 -39.94
C ASP A 548 1.16 -1.79 -38.42
N ALA A 549 0.07 -2.46 -38.08
CA ALA A 549 -0.33 -2.75 -36.71
C ALA A 549 0.74 -3.53 -35.89
N LYS A 550 1.51 -4.42 -36.52
CA LYS A 550 2.60 -5.15 -35.84
C LYS A 550 3.74 -4.20 -35.48
N LYS A 551 4.10 -3.29 -36.37
CA LYS A 551 5.10 -2.23 -36.12
C LYS A 551 4.65 -1.30 -34.99
N LEU A 552 3.41 -0.81 -35.03
CA LEU A 552 2.84 0.02 -33.95
C LEU A 552 2.86 -0.69 -32.58
N HIS A 553 2.52 -1.97 -32.55
CA HIS A 553 2.57 -2.76 -31.32
C HIS A 553 3.99 -2.93 -30.78
N ARG A 554 4.98 -3.14 -31.66
CA ARG A 554 6.41 -3.21 -31.30
C ARG A 554 6.89 -1.88 -30.73
N LEU A 555 6.62 -0.77 -31.43
CA LEU A 555 6.99 0.59 -31.00
C LEU A 555 6.41 0.92 -29.62
N ARG A 556 5.13 0.60 -29.38
CA ARG A 556 4.51 0.79 -28.07
C ARG A 556 5.26 0.03 -26.96
N ARG A 557 5.64 -1.23 -27.21
CA ARG A 557 6.36 -2.04 -26.21
C ARG A 557 7.78 -1.55 -25.99
N THR A 558 8.44 -1.02 -27.02
CA THR A 558 9.82 -0.54 -26.93
C THR A 558 9.90 0.86 -26.32
N ILE A 559 9.16 1.83 -26.84
CA ILE A 559 9.22 3.24 -26.42
C ILE A 559 8.53 3.44 -25.07
N CYS A 560 7.39 2.80 -24.83
CA CYS A 560 6.68 2.96 -23.55
C CYS A 560 7.15 1.98 -22.46
N LYS A 561 8.18 1.14 -22.69
CA LYS A 561 8.74 0.19 -21.70
C LYS A 561 9.15 0.88 -20.40
N GLY A 562 9.69 2.09 -20.54
CA GLY A 562 10.16 2.90 -19.43
C GLY A 562 9.05 3.63 -18.69
N TRP A 563 7.87 3.85 -19.30
CA TRP A 563 6.81 4.68 -18.71
C TRP A 563 6.23 4.01 -17.47
N ARG A 564 6.45 4.62 -16.30
CA ARG A 564 5.92 4.21 -15.00
C ARG A 564 4.55 4.87 -14.76
N ASN A 565 3.93 4.52 -13.64
CA ASN A 565 2.57 4.96 -13.31
C ASN A 565 2.43 6.48 -13.33
N LYS A 566 3.45 7.23 -12.92
CA LYS A 566 3.41 8.69 -12.85
C LYS A 566 3.46 9.36 -14.22
N GLN A 567 4.21 8.81 -15.19
CA GLN A 567 4.11 9.23 -16.60
C GLN A 567 2.72 8.97 -17.20
N TRP A 568 2.15 7.79 -16.96
CA TRP A 568 0.80 7.44 -17.45
C TRP A 568 -0.28 8.32 -16.81
N TYR A 569 -0.14 8.56 -15.50
CA TYR A 569 -1.01 9.40 -14.71
C TYR A 569 -0.97 10.86 -15.17
N GLY A 570 0.22 11.45 -15.27
CA GLY A 570 0.41 12.83 -15.69
C GLY A 570 -0.09 13.08 -17.11
N ARG A 571 0.18 12.17 -18.05
CA ARG A 571 -0.35 12.25 -19.43
C ARG A 571 -1.87 12.15 -19.47
N MET A 572 -2.48 11.28 -18.66
CA MET A 572 -3.94 11.19 -18.58
C MET A 572 -4.55 12.50 -18.07
N LEU A 573 -3.97 13.11 -17.03
CA LEU A 573 -4.46 14.38 -16.50
C LEU A 573 -4.24 15.53 -17.47
N ALA A 574 -3.06 15.64 -18.08
CA ALA A 574 -2.79 16.62 -19.13
C ALA A 574 -3.75 16.47 -20.33
N PHE A 575 -4.09 15.24 -20.70
CA PHE A 575 -5.07 14.99 -21.76
C PHE A 575 -6.47 15.46 -21.35
N LEU A 576 -6.86 15.29 -20.09
CA LEU A 576 -8.13 15.79 -19.59
C LEU A 576 -8.18 17.31 -19.60
N GLU A 577 -7.14 17.99 -19.12
CA GLU A 577 -7.02 19.45 -19.18
C GLU A 577 -7.12 19.97 -20.62
N LEU A 578 -6.48 19.27 -21.57
CA LEU A 578 -6.54 19.62 -23.00
C LEU A 578 -7.98 19.58 -23.55
N ILE A 579 -8.76 18.56 -23.20
CA ILE A 579 -10.11 18.38 -23.77
C ILE A 579 -11.20 19.14 -23.00
N SER A 580 -11.00 19.39 -21.71
CA SER A 580 -11.94 20.14 -20.87
C SER A 580 -11.76 21.64 -21.01
N GLY A 581 -10.55 22.11 -21.33
CA GLY A 581 -10.20 23.52 -21.31
C GLY A 581 -10.51 24.12 -19.93
N GLU A 582 -11.20 25.26 -19.90
CA GLU A 582 -11.58 25.93 -18.65
C GLU A 582 -12.85 25.34 -17.98
N SER A 583 -13.52 24.37 -18.62
CA SER A 583 -14.75 23.78 -18.09
C SER A 583 -14.46 22.67 -17.09
N ALA A 584 -15.14 22.69 -15.94
CA ALA A 584 -15.14 21.57 -14.99
C ALA A 584 -15.91 20.34 -15.50
N TYR A 585 -16.64 20.47 -16.62
CA TYR A 585 -17.51 19.45 -17.16
C TYR A 585 -17.27 19.19 -18.65
N ILE A 586 -17.42 17.93 -19.05
CA ILE A 586 -17.47 17.46 -20.44
C ILE A 586 -18.92 17.17 -20.78
N ARG A 587 -19.48 17.87 -21.79
CA ARG A 587 -20.85 17.69 -22.25
C ARG A 587 -20.87 16.87 -23.53
N LEU A 588 -21.52 15.71 -23.49
CA LEU A 588 -21.71 14.82 -24.63
C LEU A 588 -23.13 14.98 -25.16
N ARG A 589 -23.27 15.52 -26.37
CA ARG A 589 -24.58 15.81 -26.97
C ARG A 589 -25.26 14.53 -27.40
N LEU A 590 -26.46 14.29 -26.88
CA LEU A 590 -27.31 13.14 -27.18
C LEU A 590 -28.49 13.51 -28.10
N SER A 591 -28.87 14.79 -28.14
CA SER A 591 -29.78 15.43 -29.09
C SER A 591 -29.43 16.92 -29.20
N ALA A 592 -30.25 17.72 -29.88
CA ALA A 592 -30.03 19.18 -29.89
C ALA A 592 -30.32 19.82 -28.52
N THR A 593 -31.14 19.17 -27.69
CA THR A 593 -31.66 19.69 -26.42
C THR A 593 -31.23 18.87 -25.20
N ALA A 594 -30.59 17.71 -25.37
CA ALA A 594 -30.21 16.79 -24.30
C ALA A 594 -28.73 16.41 -24.33
N ASP A 595 -28.08 16.47 -23.17
CA ASP A 595 -26.67 16.12 -22.98
C ASP A 595 -26.51 15.04 -21.90
N ALA A 596 -25.44 14.25 -22.01
CA ALA A 596 -24.84 13.58 -20.85
C ALA A 596 -23.64 14.39 -20.36
N VAL A 597 -23.61 14.73 -19.08
CA VAL A 597 -22.58 15.60 -18.48
C VAL A 597 -21.65 14.76 -17.61
N LEU A 598 -20.35 14.84 -17.90
CA LEU A 598 -19.30 14.20 -17.13
C LEU A 598 -18.49 15.24 -16.36
N GLU A 599 -17.99 14.88 -15.19
CA GLU A 599 -16.90 15.62 -14.56
C GLU A 599 -15.61 15.47 -15.38
N ALA A 600 -14.94 16.59 -15.64
CA ALA A 600 -13.63 16.58 -16.30
C ALA A 600 -12.54 16.01 -15.39
N ALA A 601 -12.68 16.19 -14.07
CA ALA A 601 -11.76 15.65 -13.09
C ALA A 601 -12.05 14.16 -12.82
N PRO A 602 -11.01 13.30 -12.75
CA PRO A 602 -11.21 11.91 -12.39
C PRO A 602 -11.66 11.73 -10.95
N ILE A 603 -12.37 10.63 -10.70
CA ILE A 603 -12.85 10.24 -9.37
C ILE A 603 -11.66 9.90 -8.48
N LEU A 604 -11.74 10.35 -7.22
CA LEU A 604 -10.76 10.06 -6.19
C LEU A 604 -11.28 8.93 -5.29
N PHE A 605 -10.47 7.91 -5.08
CA PHE A 605 -10.71 6.83 -4.14
C PHE A 605 -9.81 6.99 -2.91
N SER A 606 -10.21 6.38 -1.80
CA SER A 606 -9.38 6.29 -0.59
C SER A 606 -9.03 4.82 -0.35
N SER A 607 -7.75 4.50 -0.34
CA SER A 607 -7.24 3.25 0.20
C SER A 607 -7.11 3.40 1.72
N PRO A 608 -7.48 2.40 2.54
CA PRO A 608 -7.29 2.45 3.99
C PRO A 608 -5.83 2.25 4.42
N VAL A 609 -4.98 1.77 3.50
CA VAL A 609 -3.54 1.54 3.71
C VAL A 609 -2.75 2.21 2.60
N SER A 610 -1.50 2.55 2.90
CA SER A 610 -0.54 3.15 1.98
C SER A 610 0.74 2.34 1.94
N THR A 611 1.68 2.72 1.08
CA THR A 611 3.02 2.11 1.02
C THR A 611 4.09 3.19 0.99
N ASP A 612 5.30 2.84 1.44
CA ASP A 612 6.47 3.64 1.09
C ASP A 612 6.76 3.50 -0.40
N LEU A 613 6.18 4.39 -1.19
CA LEU A 613 6.60 4.57 -2.57
C LEU A 613 8.03 5.10 -2.54
N PRO A 614 9.02 4.43 -3.17
CA PRO A 614 10.39 4.94 -3.29
C PRO A 614 10.46 6.14 -4.28
N ASP A 615 9.41 6.96 -4.37
CA ASP A 615 9.24 8.06 -5.31
C ASP A 615 10.08 9.26 -4.88
N ALA A 616 11.35 9.25 -5.28
CA ALA A 616 12.33 10.30 -4.98
C ALA A 616 12.45 11.38 -6.07
N LEU A 617 11.75 11.23 -7.20
CA LEU A 617 11.87 12.15 -8.35
C LEU A 617 10.62 13.03 -8.46
N ASP A 618 10.77 14.29 -8.87
CA ASP A 618 9.62 15.14 -9.17
C ASP A 618 8.99 14.80 -10.53
N ALA A 619 7.73 15.19 -10.76
CA ALA A 619 7.00 14.95 -12.02
C ALA A 619 7.70 15.55 -13.25
N ASP A 620 8.38 16.69 -13.08
CA ASP A 620 9.16 17.32 -14.15
C ASP A 620 10.48 16.57 -14.43
N GLU A 621 11.07 15.94 -13.41
CA GLU A 621 12.33 15.17 -13.52
C GLU A 621 12.10 13.82 -14.21
N GLU A 622 10.95 13.20 -13.96
CA GLU A 622 10.53 11.94 -14.61
C GLU A 622 10.30 12.06 -16.12
N GLU A 623 9.93 13.22 -16.64
CA GLU A 623 9.80 13.45 -18.08
C GLU A 623 11.17 13.58 -18.78
N THR A 624 12.23 13.85 -18.00
CA THR A 624 13.61 13.99 -18.49
C THR A 624 14.50 12.79 -18.16
N ASP A 625 13.99 11.82 -17.41
CA ASP A 625 14.76 10.64 -17.03
C ASP A 625 15.05 9.73 -18.25
N ILE A 626 16.33 9.51 -18.47
CA ILE A 626 16.86 8.72 -19.59
C ILE A 626 16.48 7.23 -19.43
N SER A 627 16.29 6.76 -18.19
CA SER A 627 15.87 5.39 -17.90
C SER A 627 14.41 5.11 -18.33
N THR A 628 13.59 6.16 -18.38
CA THR A 628 12.17 6.14 -18.75
C THR A 628 11.94 6.36 -20.25
N LEU A 629 12.93 6.87 -20.98
CA LEU A 629 12.93 6.98 -22.45
C LEU A 629 13.50 5.75 -23.19
N GLY A 630 13.66 4.65 -22.45
CA GLY A 630 14.17 3.38 -22.97
C GLY A 630 15.69 3.33 -22.90
N ARG A 631 16.22 2.25 -22.31
CA ARG A 631 17.66 1.98 -22.36
C ARG A 631 18.14 2.02 -23.82
N PRO A 632 19.36 2.51 -24.09
CA PRO A 632 20.06 2.12 -25.30
C PRO A 632 20.31 0.62 -25.18
N GLU A 633 19.48 -0.18 -25.85
CA GLU A 633 19.88 -1.54 -26.22
C GLU A 633 20.83 -1.35 -27.41
N ALA A 634 21.96 -2.08 -27.40
CA ALA A 634 22.81 -2.18 -28.58
C ALA A 634 21.94 -2.72 -29.72
N ASP A 635 21.99 -2.07 -30.87
CA ASP A 635 21.19 -2.45 -32.04
C ASP A 635 21.46 -3.92 -32.39
N GLU A 636 20.45 -4.79 -32.24
CA GLU A 636 20.51 -6.18 -32.71
C GLU A 636 20.64 -6.27 -34.25
N GLU A 637 20.57 -5.13 -34.95
CA GLU A 637 20.84 -5.03 -36.40
C GLU A 637 22.35 -4.96 -36.74
N GLU A 638 23.26 -4.78 -35.78
CA GLU A 638 24.71 -4.76 -36.03
C GLU A 638 25.38 -6.15 -35.98
N VAL A 639 24.64 -7.23 -35.68
CA VAL A 639 25.18 -8.61 -35.68
C VAL A 639 24.90 -9.35 -37.00
N ALA A 640 24.34 -8.66 -38.00
CA ALA A 640 24.06 -9.22 -39.32
C ALA A 640 24.71 -8.40 -40.46
N ALA A 641 25.96 -7.95 -40.27
CA ALA A 641 26.82 -7.43 -41.33
C ALA A 641 28.14 -8.21 -41.42
#